data_AF-A0A9K3PFE2-F1
#
_entry.id   AF-A0A9K3PFE2-F1
#
_cell.length_a   1.000
_cell.length_b   1.000
_cell.length_c   1.000
_cell.angle_alpha   90.00
_cell.angle_beta   90.00
_cell.angle_gamma   90.00
#
_symmetry.space_group_name_H-M   'P 1'
#
loop_
_entity.id
_entity.type
_entity.pdbx_description
1 polymer ?
#
loop_
_entity_poly.entity_id
_entity_poly.type
_entity_poly.pdbx_seq_one_letter_code
_entity_poly.pdbx_strand_id
1 'polypeptide(L)'
;MPHTLIVCVPSYPLTSQDLSAAAILSSRSDQAPAPPTFPPGQDPKPPASPRSEPVALPMHSKFLPIPYDPHLLPHPPMDLPPSERDRLVMSLDPAVQDAINCKYGKPTTSISFCSEYVFRHVIPHLFASAFLDEASSKLLRTACPLYRVYEELVDEFSPFDPHLARGYSPYVGFRDETEINVPRVRHVSAALIRLGMNVPRLVRWIGGPHLATHRNVPKIISTLRYSVDPQTLQDLERVFTIGSPRLCQAASTEANFLSFMRYGNHASARNNPDKLLQVFVKDAKRGFTLVVDDRLLPFIRDTHLTPIGIVDLDNPWKNDRPVFDSTFRPEPWCFAINDWTDKHNEPALQFPGSFRRLLNWIWNLRISYPSEPILIGDNDICGAFRLVKFNPEVVPMHGYRVGPYLGFATGQTFGDNVSAANFEVCAIARQQHASYLWNHSSDDVLRRAATYVQRMKFPPTPDNSSPFAPANADSQNPGVFFPNGDRKAPPYPHQVDDCMFADIRQYFPLTSAASIVALEDVLGTTHPCQEHVLSMDKLELEYTESRLVVGHVPDSRRMVVELSPRRRSKLIAFLRQEQWLQPHLLRDCIRQEYRRAIKSRTLHAQLQVFHRQLPRSLYDRFDQLRCRKLAEFVWRSQRRVQISRACTTALHVVYDYLVAAHPWEQPIGHIVSRDPAFFATTYASEQAVGVAIPSLALWCFLPVSLPTWTLLKPPRNGRAQLHINTLEFIGIMLGFIMTEAYVLLSTKRLPPIANFIAGMRQYRGGWLVTEMSTGSAAGRRLLQLFAEYQLLSPLGLVVKHIAGADNTLADLISRPCLPSAKRTRILDSLPPKSRAALAPTLDAVFRCELGATHKTKVLRHFRSMRIHFVWFLSEHELTESVFPVVLLPLETLNYLFACYAAHLGSGHTLSRRAIRRDTIRNYLLAAATLVQLFHPHNLDPRKEKGIQSLCPAIDKVLKEMKRWENIPDRREPYTVAMQVLFCSKVSASEPNCKLSALCDWFSVMLHAGGRRCEWAQPHHISDLTHTPELNVRGTPAAFCLNDITFFRSGKRSLTLDKALTHPHLPTMVTVCFRVQKNGAHGETKLFTQNTHDIGYQSSNVLFILSVATSISHLPYITTLP
;
A
#
# COMPACT_ATOMS: atom_id res chain seq x y z
N MET A 1 -21.44 1.16 -29.85
CA MET A 1 -22.09 1.93 -28.77
C MET A 1 -20.99 2.72 -28.06
N PRO A 2 -21.10 4.05 -27.90
CA PRO A 2 -20.14 4.83 -27.13
C PRO A 2 -20.29 4.55 -25.63
N HIS A 3 -19.18 4.60 -24.90
CA HIS A 3 -19.14 4.44 -23.45
C HIS A 3 -19.43 5.78 -22.77
N THR A 4 -20.69 6.09 -22.45
CA THR A 4 -21.03 7.34 -21.75
C THR A 4 -20.80 7.19 -20.24
N LEU A 5 -19.81 7.90 -19.71
CA LEU A 5 -19.54 8.04 -18.28
C LEU A 5 -20.52 9.05 -17.68
N ILE A 6 -21.22 8.69 -16.60
CA ILE A 6 -22.15 9.60 -15.91
C ILE A 6 -21.52 10.05 -14.59
N VAL A 7 -21.17 11.35 -14.52
CA VAL A 7 -20.61 12.00 -13.33
C VAL A 7 -21.58 13.08 -12.82
N CYS A 8 -21.86 13.08 -11.51
CA CYS A 8 -22.70 14.10 -10.87
C CYS A 8 -21.85 15.06 -10.05
N VAL A 9 -22.00 16.37 -10.28
CA VAL A 9 -21.32 17.46 -9.54
C VAL A 9 -22.39 18.40 -8.98
N PRO A 10 -22.34 18.81 -7.69
CA PRO A 10 -23.32 19.75 -7.13
C PRO A 10 -23.19 21.16 -7.74
N SER A 11 -24.32 21.83 -7.96
CA SER A 11 -24.44 23.13 -8.64
C SER A 11 -24.14 24.36 -7.77
N TYR A 12 -23.70 24.19 -6.51
CA TYR A 12 -23.43 25.30 -5.59
C TYR A 12 -22.11 25.11 -4.82
N PRO A 13 -21.34 26.19 -4.58
CA PRO A 13 -20.14 26.12 -3.76
C PRO A 13 -20.54 25.94 -2.28
N LEU A 14 -20.16 24.81 -1.69
CA LEU A 14 -20.32 24.51 -0.26
C LEU A 14 -19.54 25.54 0.59
N THR A 15 -20.12 25.92 1.73
CA THR A 15 -19.55 26.94 2.62
C THR A 15 -18.64 26.30 3.68
N SER A 16 -17.79 27.10 4.34
CA SER A 16 -16.84 26.62 5.36
C SER A 16 -17.50 25.91 6.56
N GLN A 17 -18.78 26.17 6.81
CA GLN A 17 -19.56 25.50 7.87
C GLN A 17 -19.87 24.03 7.52
N ASP A 18 -20.03 23.69 6.23
CA ASP A 18 -20.39 22.34 5.77
C ASP A 18 -19.25 21.33 5.99
N LEU A 19 -17.99 21.80 5.98
CA LEU A 19 -16.80 20.99 6.26
C LEU A 19 -16.67 20.64 7.75
N SER A 20 -17.18 21.48 8.66
CA SER A 20 -17.15 21.21 10.11
C SER A 20 -18.16 20.16 10.54
N ALA A 21 -19.31 20.07 9.85
CA ALA A 21 -20.35 19.09 10.14
C ALA A 21 -19.94 17.67 9.73
N ALA A 22 -19.09 17.52 8.70
CA ALA A 22 -18.54 16.24 8.27
C ALA A 22 -17.59 15.60 9.31
N ALA A 23 -16.91 16.43 10.13
CA ALA A 23 -16.05 15.96 11.22
C ALA A 23 -16.83 15.41 12.43
N ILE A 24 -18.11 15.80 12.59
CA ILE A 24 -18.93 15.36 13.72
C ILE A 24 -19.58 13.99 13.46
N LEU A 25 -19.82 13.63 12.19
CA LEU A 25 -20.41 12.34 11.80
C LEU A 25 -19.41 11.17 11.79
N SER A 26 -18.10 11.40 11.84
CA SER A 26 -17.09 10.35 11.99
C SER A 26 -17.01 9.79 13.42
N SER A 27 -17.47 10.55 14.43
CA SER A 27 -17.34 10.20 15.84
C SER A 27 -18.33 9.15 16.37
N ARG A 28 -19.29 8.70 15.55
CA ARG A 28 -20.38 7.80 15.99
C ARG A 28 -20.27 6.35 15.51
N SER A 29 -19.24 5.96 14.76
CA SER A 29 -19.04 4.58 14.31
C SER A 29 -17.95 3.79 15.05
N ASP A 30 -17.16 4.44 15.91
CA ASP A 30 -16.04 3.79 16.61
C ASP A 30 -16.38 3.54 18.08
N GLN A 31 -17.37 2.67 18.33
CA GLN A 31 -17.35 1.89 19.56
C GLN A 31 -16.51 0.64 19.31
N ALA A 32 -15.34 0.60 19.96
CA ALA A 32 -14.51 -0.59 20.01
C ALA A 32 -15.34 -1.80 20.48
N PRO A 33 -15.29 -2.96 19.79
CA PRO A 33 -15.78 -4.19 20.38
C PRO A 33 -14.95 -4.49 21.62
N ALA A 34 -15.61 -4.84 22.72
CA ALA A 34 -14.94 -5.40 23.89
C ALA A 34 -14.01 -6.56 23.47
N PRO A 35 -12.84 -6.71 24.13
CA PRO A 35 -11.94 -7.82 23.84
C PRO A 35 -12.70 -9.15 23.97
N PRO A 36 -12.49 -10.13 23.06
CA PRO A 36 -13.10 -11.42 23.21
C PRO A 36 -12.60 -12.06 24.51
N THR A 37 -13.51 -12.23 25.47
CA THR A 37 -13.32 -13.12 26.60
C THR A 37 -13.24 -14.54 26.07
N PHE A 38 -12.03 -15.10 26.07
CA PHE A 38 -11.83 -16.51 25.75
C PHE A 38 -12.41 -17.37 26.90
N PRO A 39 -13.21 -18.41 26.60
CA PRO A 39 -13.48 -19.45 27.59
C PRO A 39 -12.17 -20.17 27.96
N PRO A 40 -11.99 -20.63 29.21
CA PRO A 40 -10.80 -21.38 29.60
C PRO A 40 -10.76 -22.70 28.84
N GLY A 41 -9.98 -22.71 27.75
CA GLY A 41 -9.71 -23.87 26.93
C GLY A 41 -8.58 -24.67 27.56
N GLN A 42 -8.89 -25.93 27.89
CA GLN A 42 -8.02 -26.93 28.47
C GLN A 42 -6.68 -27.06 27.73
N ASP A 43 -5.60 -27.10 28.50
CA ASP A 43 -4.26 -27.43 28.01
C ASP A 43 -4.27 -28.77 27.27
N PRO A 44 -3.68 -28.84 26.06
CA PRO A 44 -3.40 -30.13 25.45
C PRO A 44 -2.35 -30.86 26.30
N LYS A 45 -2.75 -32.00 26.87
CA LYS A 45 -1.85 -32.95 27.52
C LYS A 45 -0.61 -33.21 26.63
N PRO A 46 0.61 -33.13 27.17
CA PRO A 46 1.80 -33.53 26.43
C PRO A 46 1.68 -35.02 26.03
N PRO A 47 2.06 -35.40 24.80
CA PRO A 47 2.11 -36.80 24.42
C PRO A 47 3.10 -37.52 25.35
N ALA A 48 2.64 -38.62 25.94
CA ALA A 48 3.46 -39.49 26.76
C ALA A 48 4.70 -39.92 25.97
N SER A 49 5.87 -39.63 26.52
CA SER A 49 7.16 -40.13 26.03
C SER A 49 7.14 -41.67 26.07
N PRO A 50 7.40 -42.37 24.96
CA PRO A 50 7.65 -43.79 25.02
C PRO A 50 8.96 -44.01 25.77
N ARG A 51 8.89 -44.73 26.90
CA ARG A 51 10.07 -45.30 27.57
C ARG A 51 10.75 -46.25 26.58
N SER A 52 11.83 -45.78 25.94
CA SER A 52 12.78 -46.66 25.28
C SER A 52 13.83 -47.08 26.30
N GLU A 53 13.80 -48.36 26.65
CA GLU A 53 14.85 -49.04 27.39
C GLU A 53 16.22 -48.83 26.71
N PRO A 54 17.32 -48.65 27.47
CA PRO A 54 18.64 -48.50 26.90
C PRO A 54 19.09 -49.83 26.27
N VAL A 55 19.15 -49.85 24.94
CA VAL A 55 19.78 -50.92 24.16
C VAL A 55 21.30 -50.82 24.37
N ALA A 56 21.85 -51.81 25.05
CA ALA A 56 23.29 -52.00 25.18
C ALA A 56 23.90 -52.40 23.83
N LEU A 57 24.91 -51.66 23.38
CA LEU A 57 25.85 -52.08 22.32
C LEU A 57 27.29 -51.73 22.74
N PRO A 58 28.29 -52.51 22.28
CA PRO A 58 29.40 -52.98 23.10
C PRO A 58 30.60 -52.02 23.18
N MET A 59 31.26 -52.06 24.33
CA MET A 59 32.57 -51.44 24.61
C MET A 59 33.70 -52.13 23.86
N HIS A 60 34.45 -51.36 23.05
CA HIS A 60 35.90 -51.46 22.84
C HIS A 60 36.34 -50.03 22.45
N SER A 61 37.18 -49.30 23.17
CA SER A 61 38.53 -49.63 23.65
C SER A 61 38.85 -48.92 24.97
N LYS A 62 39.77 -49.51 25.74
CA LYS A 62 40.21 -49.07 27.06
C LYS A 62 41.01 -47.76 26.96
N PHE A 63 40.39 -46.63 27.30
CA PHE A 63 41.04 -45.54 28.01
C PHE A 63 40.06 -45.09 29.10
N LEU A 64 40.48 -45.20 30.35
CA LEU A 64 39.69 -44.76 31.51
C LEU A 64 39.41 -43.25 31.38
N PRO A 65 38.16 -42.81 31.34
CA PRO A 65 37.85 -41.40 31.53
C PRO A 65 38.11 -41.09 33.01
N ILE A 66 39.05 -40.18 33.28
CA ILE A 66 39.04 -39.46 34.55
C ILE A 66 37.69 -38.75 34.59
N PRO A 67 36.84 -38.97 35.62
CA PRO A 67 35.57 -38.28 35.72
C PRO A 67 35.85 -36.77 35.71
N TYR A 68 35.25 -36.06 34.78
CA TYR A 68 35.10 -34.62 34.88
C TYR A 68 34.24 -34.36 36.11
N ASP A 69 34.91 -34.07 37.22
CA ASP A 69 34.26 -33.55 38.42
C ASP A 69 34.16 -32.01 38.24
N PRO A 70 32.96 -31.48 37.98
CA PRO A 70 32.77 -30.03 37.90
C PRO A 70 33.08 -29.30 39.21
N HIS A 71 33.31 -30.03 40.31
CA HIS A 71 33.69 -29.48 41.62
C HIS A 71 35.20 -29.35 41.85
N LEU A 72 36.07 -29.74 40.89
CA LEU A 72 37.54 -29.65 41.03
C LEU A 72 38.17 -28.34 40.50
N LEU A 73 37.38 -27.40 39.97
CA LEU A 73 37.78 -26.00 40.08
C LEU A 73 37.39 -25.55 41.48
N PRO A 74 38.29 -24.93 42.27
CA PRO A 74 37.89 -24.36 43.54
C PRO A 74 36.85 -23.27 43.25
N HIS A 75 35.57 -23.62 43.38
CA HIS A 75 34.56 -22.63 43.63
C HIS A 75 34.95 -22.03 44.98
N PRO A 76 35.33 -20.73 45.05
CA PRO A 76 35.43 -20.09 46.35
C PRO A 76 34.08 -20.31 47.05
N PRO A 77 34.05 -20.73 48.32
CA PRO A 77 32.79 -21.00 49.01
C PRO A 77 31.92 -19.74 48.92
N MET A 78 30.76 -19.87 48.27
CA MET A 78 29.91 -18.71 47.94
C MET A 78 29.17 -18.12 49.15
N ASP A 79 29.39 -18.66 50.35
CA ASP A 79 28.84 -18.16 51.62
C ASP A 79 29.95 -17.77 52.63
N LEU A 80 31.09 -17.26 52.16
CA LEU A 80 32.09 -16.65 53.05
C LEU A 80 31.65 -15.22 53.45
N PRO A 81 31.78 -14.83 54.73
CA PRO A 81 31.68 -13.43 55.15
C PRO A 81 32.57 -12.53 54.27
N PRO A 82 32.18 -11.28 53.95
CA PRO A 82 32.95 -10.39 53.07
C PRO A 82 34.44 -10.29 53.44
N SER A 83 34.77 -10.24 54.73
CA SER A 83 36.14 -10.19 55.23
C SER A 83 36.97 -11.47 54.97
N GLU A 84 36.34 -12.65 54.96
CA GLU A 84 37.02 -13.92 54.69
C GLU A 84 37.14 -14.17 53.19
N ARG A 85 36.12 -13.77 52.43
CA ARG A 85 36.20 -13.74 50.96
C ARG A 85 37.34 -12.83 50.50
N ASP A 86 37.47 -11.63 51.06
CA ASP A 86 38.53 -10.70 50.68
C ASP A 86 39.92 -11.26 51.02
N ARG A 87 40.08 -11.93 52.17
CA ARG A 87 41.33 -12.64 52.52
C ARG A 87 41.64 -13.81 51.57
N LEU A 88 40.63 -14.61 51.21
CA LEU A 88 40.79 -15.69 50.25
C LEU A 88 41.17 -15.14 48.88
N VAL A 89 40.49 -14.10 48.39
CA VAL A 89 40.82 -13.47 47.11
C VAL A 89 42.24 -12.92 47.12
N MET A 90 42.66 -12.23 48.19
CA MET A 90 44.04 -11.73 48.33
C MET A 90 45.11 -12.84 48.29
N SER A 91 44.75 -14.09 48.60
CA SER A 91 45.67 -15.25 48.54
C SER A 91 45.78 -15.91 47.15
N LEU A 92 44.90 -15.57 46.20
CA LEU A 92 44.87 -16.17 44.86
C LEU A 92 45.86 -15.47 43.90
N ASP A 93 46.18 -16.10 42.77
CA ASP A 93 46.97 -15.46 41.71
C ASP A 93 46.32 -14.12 41.27
N PRO A 94 47.09 -13.02 41.06
CA PRO A 94 46.54 -11.71 40.70
C PRO A 94 45.52 -11.72 39.55
N ALA A 95 45.70 -12.57 38.54
CA ALA A 95 44.75 -12.65 37.43
C ALA A 95 43.43 -13.32 37.83
N VAL A 96 43.47 -14.26 38.78
CA VAL A 96 42.28 -14.84 39.39
C VAL A 96 41.60 -13.82 40.30
N GLN A 97 42.37 -13.01 41.05
CA GLN A 97 41.82 -11.89 41.82
C GLN A 97 41.08 -10.91 40.91
N ASP A 98 41.71 -10.51 39.80
CA ASP A 98 41.12 -9.61 38.82
C ASP A 98 39.84 -10.18 38.21
N ALA A 99 39.82 -11.47 37.87
CA ALA A 99 38.63 -12.13 37.36
C ALA A 99 37.48 -12.13 38.39
N ILE A 100 37.78 -12.35 39.67
CA ILE A 100 36.80 -12.32 40.76
C ILE A 100 36.31 -10.88 41.06
N ASN A 101 37.22 -9.91 40.98
CA ASN A 101 36.96 -8.51 41.27
C ASN A 101 36.32 -7.76 40.09
N CYS A 102 36.45 -8.29 38.87
CA CYS A 102 35.81 -7.75 37.68
C CYS A 102 34.29 -7.76 37.85
N LYS A 103 33.69 -6.57 37.86
CA LYS A 103 32.23 -6.41 38.00
C LYS A 103 31.49 -6.63 36.68
N TYR A 104 32.20 -6.50 35.55
CA TYR A 104 31.62 -6.62 34.21
C TYR A 104 31.69 -8.06 33.69
N GLY A 105 30.60 -8.51 33.05
CA GLY A 105 30.55 -9.74 32.27
C GLY A 105 30.96 -10.96 33.08
N LYS A 106 30.45 -11.08 34.31
CA LYS A 106 30.71 -12.26 35.14
C LYS A 106 30.25 -13.54 34.43
N PRO A 107 30.93 -14.68 34.64
CA PRO A 107 30.47 -15.96 34.12
C PRO A 107 29.04 -16.25 34.57
N THR A 108 28.21 -16.74 33.66
CA THR A 108 26.83 -17.16 33.94
C THR A 108 26.54 -18.48 33.25
N THR A 109 25.55 -19.23 33.71
CA THR A 109 25.12 -20.47 33.03
C THR A 109 24.46 -20.18 31.68
N SER A 110 23.98 -18.97 31.44
CA SER A 110 23.33 -18.52 30.20
C SER A 110 24.29 -18.07 29.10
N ILE A 111 25.55 -17.79 29.43
CA ILE A 111 26.54 -17.27 28.48
C ILE A 111 27.83 -18.08 28.60
N SER A 112 28.08 -18.94 27.61
CA SER A 112 29.27 -19.79 27.52
C SER A 112 29.57 -20.11 26.06
N PHE A 113 30.84 -20.00 25.67
CA PHE A 113 31.36 -20.56 24.42
C PHE A 113 32.50 -21.51 24.74
N CYS A 114 32.42 -22.75 24.23
CA CYS A 114 33.46 -23.76 24.41
C CYS A 114 33.83 -24.40 23.07
N SER A 115 35.08 -24.81 22.94
CA SER A 115 35.52 -25.61 21.79
C SER A 115 35.99 -27.00 22.22
N GLU A 116 35.93 -27.97 21.32
CA GLU A 116 36.45 -29.32 21.52
C GLU A 116 37.92 -29.30 21.96
N TYR A 117 38.24 -30.10 22.98
CA TYR A 117 39.57 -30.14 23.55
C TYR A 117 40.47 -31.12 22.79
N VAL A 118 41.62 -30.65 22.33
CA VAL A 118 42.61 -31.44 21.58
C VAL A 118 44.02 -31.18 22.10
N PHE A 119 44.98 -32.04 21.74
CA PHE A 119 46.32 -32.04 22.30
C PHE A 119 47.03 -30.68 22.28
N ARG A 120 46.85 -29.86 21.23
CA ARG A 120 47.49 -28.53 21.14
C ARG A 120 47.05 -27.55 22.24
N HIS A 121 45.87 -27.76 22.84
CA HIS A 121 45.39 -26.97 23.98
C HIS A 121 46.04 -27.42 25.31
N VAL A 122 46.67 -28.59 25.35
CA VAL A 122 47.41 -29.12 26.51
C VAL A 122 48.83 -28.55 26.58
N ILE A 123 49.42 -28.22 25.43
CA ILE A 123 50.82 -27.75 25.31
C ILE A 123 51.13 -26.58 26.27
N PRO A 124 50.33 -25.50 26.34
CA PRO A 124 50.56 -24.42 27.30
C PRO A 124 50.63 -24.89 28.76
N HIS A 125 49.78 -25.86 29.14
CA HIS A 125 49.73 -26.38 30.50
C HIS A 125 50.91 -27.30 30.82
N LEU A 126 51.38 -28.10 29.85
CA LEU A 126 52.60 -28.92 30.03
C LEU A 126 53.82 -28.04 30.24
N PHE A 127 53.93 -26.95 29.47
CA PHE A 127 55.03 -26.01 29.58
C PHE A 127 55.01 -25.26 30.92
N ALA A 128 53.85 -24.72 31.30
CA ALA A 128 53.70 -23.93 32.54
C ALA A 128 53.82 -24.77 33.83
N SER A 129 53.49 -26.06 33.78
CA SER A 129 53.56 -26.95 34.96
C SER A 129 54.95 -27.55 35.20
N ALA A 130 55.89 -27.40 34.26
CA ALA A 130 57.17 -28.11 34.27
C ALA A 130 57.02 -29.63 34.48
N PHE A 131 55.88 -30.20 34.03
CA PHE A 131 55.56 -31.62 34.24
C PHE A 131 56.50 -32.56 33.49
N LEU A 132 57.10 -32.10 32.39
CA LEU A 132 58.04 -32.88 31.59
C LEU A 132 59.48 -32.66 32.06
N ASP A 133 60.23 -33.75 32.21
CA ASP A 133 61.69 -33.66 32.38
C ASP A 133 62.37 -33.21 31.08
N GLU A 134 63.66 -32.85 31.16
CA GLU A 134 64.41 -32.29 30.03
C GLU A 134 64.46 -33.24 28.83
N ALA A 135 64.62 -34.55 29.08
CA ALA A 135 64.64 -35.57 28.04
C ALA A 135 63.29 -35.69 27.32
N SER A 136 62.19 -35.72 28.07
CA SER A 136 60.82 -35.79 27.54
C SER A 136 60.44 -34.50 26.80
N SER A 137 60.84 -33.34 27.32
CA SER A 137 60.64 -32.05 26.65
C SER A 137 61.37 -32.00 25.31
N LYS A 138 62.64 -32.44 25.24
CA LYS A 138 63.43 -32.51 24.00
C LYS A 138 62.84 -33.47 22.97
N LEU A 139 62.31 -34.61 23.44
CA LEU A 139 61.65 -35.60 22.59
C LEU A 139 60.33 -35.05 22.05
N LEU A 140 59.51 -34.41 22.90
CA LEU A 140 58.26 -33.77 22.49
C LEU A 140 58.48 -32.60 21.53
N ARG A 141 59.53 -31.80 21.75
CA ARG A 141 59.97 -30.73 20.84
C ARG A 141 60.28 -31.25 19.43
N THR A 142 60.84 -32.44 19.35
CA THR A 142 61.15 -33.10 18.06
C THR A 142 59.90 -33.73 17.44
N ALA A 143 59.04 -34.35 18.26
CA ALA A 143 57.86 -35.08 17.80
C ALA A 143 56.66 -34.18 17.46
N CYS A 144 56.50 -33.03 18.12
CA CYS A 144 55.35 -32.14 17.98
C CYS A 144 55.81 -30.74 17.53
N PRO A 145 55.64 -30.39 16.23
CA PRO A 145 56.01 -29.07 15.73
C PRO A 145 55.32 -27.91 16.47
N LEU A 146 54.08 -28.10 16.94
CA LEU A 146 53.36 -27.10 17.73
C LEU A 146 53.98 -26.87 19.11
N TYR A 147 54.60 -27.89 19.72
CA TYR A 147 55.29 -27.71 21.00
C TYR A 147 56.52 -26.80 20.82
N ARG A 148 57.32 -27.06 19.78
CA ARG A 148 58.46 -26.21 19.42
C ARG A 148 58.03 -24.78 19.10
N VAL A 149 56.97 -24.59 18.32
CA VAL A 149 56.44 -23.25 18.03
C VAL A 149 55.99 -22.54 19.30
N TYR A 150 55.33 -23.25 20.22
CA TYR A 150 54.91 -22.65 21.49
C TYR A 150 56.12 -22.20 22.34
N GLU A 151 57.13 -23.06 22.47
CA GLU A 151 58.39 -22.75 23.17
C GLU A 151 59.07 -21.51 22.57
N GLU A 152 59.20 -21.44 21.24
CA GLU A 152 59.76 -20.27 20.54
C GLU A 152 58.97 -18.98 20.83
N LEU A 153 57.63 -19.06 20.86
CA LEU A 153 56.78 -17.92 21.18
C LEU A 153 56.89 -17.51 22.66
N VAL A 154 57.02 -18.47 23.59
CA VAL A 154 57.24 -18.17 25.00
C VAL A 154 58.57 -17.44 25.17
N ASP A 155 59.64 -17.92 24.55
CA ASP A 155 60.95 -17.27 24.58
C ASP A 155 60.88 -15.86 23.98
N GLU A 156 60.24 -15.71 22.81
CA GLU A 156 60.08 -14.43 22.12
C GLU A 156 59.29 -13.40 22.95
N PHE A 157 58.21 -13.81 23.62
CA PHE A 157 57.33 -12.90 24.35
C PHE A 157 57.68 -12.73 25.83
N SER A 158 58.51 -13.60 26.40
CA SER A 158 58.96 -13.54 27.80
C SER A 158 59.58 -12.19 28.24
N PRO A 159 60.29 -11.42 27.38
CA PRO A 159 60.89 -10.15 27.81
C PRO A 159 59.89 -9.00 27.95
N PHE A 160 58.66 -9.15 27.41
CA PHE A 160 57.68 -8.08 27.43
C PHE A 160 56.87 -8.13 28.72
N ASP A 161 56.86 -7.02 29.46
CA ASP A 161 56.05 -6.90 30.67
C ASP A 161 54.55 -6.92 30.29
N PRO A 162 53.78 -7.93 30.73
CA PRO A 162 52.34 -7.94 30.51
C PRO A 162 51.70 -6.67 31.04
N HIS A 163 52.05 -6.18 32.24
CA HIS A 163 51.35 -5.11 32.95
C HIS A 163 51.21 -3.80 32.14
N LEU A 164 52.13 -3.55 31.21
CA LEU A 164 52.08 -2.42 30.28
C LEU A 164 50.93 -2.49 29.26
N ALA A 165 50.18 -3.59 29.20
CA ALA A 165 48.96 -3.74 28.41
C ALA A 165 47.67 -3.41 29.19
N ARG A 166 47.73 -3.11 30.50
CA ARG A 166 46.53 -2.95 31.34
C ARG A 166 45.92 -1.55 31.28
N GLY A 167 44.59 -1.51 31.39
CA GLY A 167 43.82 -0.28 31.58
C GLY A 167 43.83 0.64 30.36
N TYR A 168 43.79 1.95 30.62
CA TYR A 168 43.74 2.97 29.57
C TYR A 168 45.12 3.53 29.18
N SER A 169 46.15 3.30 29.99
CA SER A 169 47.51 3.76 29.72
C SER A 169 48.05 3.37 28.33
N PRO A 170 47.81 2.15 27.80
CA PRO A 170 48.28 1.74 26.47
C PRO A 170 47.56 2.43 25.29
N TYR A 171 46.57 3.27 25.59
CA TYR A 171 45.72 3.98 24.64
C TYR A 171 45.86 5.51 24.76
N VAL A 172 46.86 5.98 25.51
CA VAL A 172 47.23 7.41 25.50
C VAL A 172 47.72 7.77 24.08
N GLY A 173 47.21 8.87 23.53
CA GLY A 173 47.58 9.29 22.17
C GLY A 173 46.97 8.43 21.04
N PHE A 174 45.99 7.56 21.32
CA PHE A 174 45.44 6.63 20.32
C PHE A 174 44.91 7.30 19.04
N ARG A 175 44.55 8.58 19.08
CA ARG A 175 44.06 9.31 17.89
C ARG A 175 45.15 9.42 16.82
N ASP A 176 46.40 9.56 17.23
CA ASP A 176 47.58 9.73 16.38
C ASP A 176 48.09 8.39 15.81
N GLU A 177 47.58 7.25 16.29
CA GLU A 177 47.93 5.93 15.73
C GLU A 177 47.38 5.77 14.30
N THR A 178 48.28 5.70 13.32
CA THR A 178 47.99 5.40 11.90
C THR A 178 48.27 3.95 11.51
N GLU A 179 48.98 3.22 12.36
CA GLU A 179 49.38 1.82 12.17
C GLU A 179 49.07 0.99 13.44
N ILE A 180 49.22 -0.34 13.35
CA ILE A 180 49.08 -1.21 14.53
C ILE A 180 50.22 -0.94 15.50
N ASN A 181 49.89 -0.63 16.75
CA ASN A 181 50.86 -0.47 17.83
C ASN A 181 51.49 -1.83 18.19
N VAL A 182 52.58 -2.19 17.51
CA VAL A 182 53.29 -3.48 17.67
C VAL A 182 53.78 -3.71 19.11
N PRO A 183 54.34 -2.72 19.83
CA PRO A 183 54.65 -2.88 21.26
C PRO A 183 53.43 -3.32 22.08
N ARG A 184 52.26 -2.68 21.88
CA ARG A 184 51.02 -3.08 22.54
C ARG A 184 50.64 -4.52 22.22
N VAL A 185 50.74 -4.95 20.95
CA VAL A 185 50.48 -6.34 20.56
C VAL A 185 51.41 -7.32 21.28
N ARG A 186 52.69 -7.00 21.45
CA ARG A 186 53.67 -7.85 22.16
C ARG A 186 53.35 -7.98 23.64
N HIS A 187 53.02 -6.88 24.32
CA HIS A 187 52.60 -6.91 25.74
C HIS A 187 51.29 -7.70 25.94
N VAL A 188 50.32 -7.54 25.05
CA VAL A 188 49.05 -8.30 25.08
C VAL A 188 49.29 -9.79 24.80
N SER A 189 50.21 -10.12 23.89
CA SER A 189 50.58 -11.51 23.57
C SER A 189 51.29 -12.19 24.74
N ALA A 190 52.23 -11.50 25.39
CA ALA A 190 52.87 -11.95 26.63
C ALA A 190 51.84 -12.18 27.75
N ALA A 191 50.87 -11.28 27.88
CA ALA A 191 49.76 -11.43 28.83
C ALA A 191 48.91 -12.68 28.53
N LEU A 192 48.58 -12.95 27.26
CA LEU A 192 47.80 -14.13 26.87
C LEU A 192 48.53 -15.44 27.23
N ILE A 193 49.85 -15.52 26.98
CA ILE A 193 50.69 -16.66 27.35
C ILE A 193 50.67 -16.87 28.86
N ARG A 194 50.93 -15.81 29.64
CA ARG A 194 50.93 -15.87 31.11
C ARG A 194 49.58 -16.32 31.68
N LEU A 195 48.48 -15.94 31.03
CA LEU A 195 47.12 -16.29 31.42
C LEU A 195 46.67 -17.67 30.94
N GLY A 196 47.60 -18.50 30.46
CA GLY A 196 47.33 -19.87 30.02
C GLY A 196 46.47 -19.93 28.76
N MET A 197 46.68 -19.00 27.83
CA MET A 197 45.95 -18.90 26.57
C MET A 197 44.43 -18.70 26.74
N ASN A 198 44.00 -18.13 27.86
CA ASN A 198 42.59 -17.90 28.16
C ASN A 198 42.17 -16.46 27.82
N VAL A 199 41.48 -16.31 26.69
CA VAL A 199 41.01 -14.99 26.20
C VAL A 199 40.00 -14.31 27.14
N PRO A 200 39.00 -14.99 27.76
CA PRO A 200 38.12 -14.34 28.73
C PRO A 200 38.88 -13.76 29.93
N ARG A 201 39.91 -14.44 30.44
CA ARG A 201 40.80 -13.92 31.49
C ARG A 201 41.62 -12.75 30.98
N LEU A 202 42.16 -12.81 29.77
CA LEU A 202 42.91 -11.72 29.15
C LEU A 202 42.08 -10.44 29.06
N VAL A 203 40.83 -10.54 28.57
CA VAL A 203 39.93 -9.38 28.44
C VAL A 203 39.66 -8.75 29.81
N ARG A 204 39.43 -9.57 30.85
CA ARG A 204 39.22 -9.09 32.23
C ARG A 204 40.46 -8.45 32.83
N TRP A 205 41.61 -9.07 32.62
CA TRP A 205 42.90 -8.63 33.13
C TRP A 205 43.37 -7.31 32.47
N ILE A 206 43.15 -7.14 31.16
CA ILE A 206 43.41 -5.87 30.46
C ILE A 206 42.43 -4.80 30.93
N GLY A 207 41.12 -5.09 30.93
CA GLY A 207 40.10 -4.14 31.34
C GLY A 207 40.04 -2.90 30.43
N GLY A 208 40.00 -1.70 31.04
CA GLY A 208 40.13 -0.44 30.31
C GLY A 208 39.08 -0.26 29.21
N PRO A 209 39.50 0.04 27.95
CA PRO A 209 38.61 0.18 26.79
C PRO A 209 37.76 -1.05 26.49
N HIS A 210 38.31 -2.24 26.72
CA HIS A 210 37.70 -3.51 26.28
C HIS A 210 36.48 -3.89 27.10
N LEU A 211 36.37 -3.37 28.33
CA LEU A 211 35.21 -3.53 29.21
C LEU A 211 34.42 -2.24 29.40
N ALA A 212 34.78 -1.16 28.70
CA ALA A 212 34.21 0.18 28.90
C ALA A 212 34.23 0.66 30.37
N THR A 213 35.33 0.40 31.09
CA THR A 213 35.46 0.67 32.54
C THR A 213 35.34 2.14 32.95
N HIS A 214 35.48 3.09 32.02
CA HIS A 214 35.20 4.51 32.25
C HIS A 214 33.73 4.80 32.65
N ARG A 215 32.79 3.90 32.34
CA ARG A 215 31.37 4.10 32.68
C ARG A 215 31.11 3.83 34.16
N ASN A 216 30.64 4.85 34.88
CA ASN A 216 30.06 4.66 36.20
C ASN A 216 28.59 4.21 36.07
N VAL A 217 28.40 2.90 35.88
CA VAL A 217 27.06 2.32 35.63
C VAL A 217 26.06 2.63 36.75
N PRO A 218 26.38 2.47 38.05
CA PRO A 218 25.45 2.84 39.13
C PRO A 218 25.01 4.31 39.06
N LYS A 219 25.94 5.23 38.74
CA LYS A 219 25.62 6.64 38.55
C LYS A 219 24.70 6.84 37.34
N ILE A 220 25.02 6.23 36.20
CA ILE A 220 24.19 6.31 34.97
C ILE A 220 22.76 5.84 35.28
N ILE A 221 22.60 4.65 35.86
CA ILE A 221 21.28 4.10 36.19
C ILE A 221 20.53 4.99 37.18
N SER A 222 21.22 5.58 38.17
CA SER A 222 20.61 6.51 39.12
C SER A 222 20.14 7.81 38.45
N THR A 223 20.91 8.35 37.51
CA THR A 223 20.57 9.55 36.74
C THR A 223 19.34 9.31 35.86
N LEU A 224 19.26 8.13 35.23
CA LEU A 224 18.21 7.83 34.26
C LEU A 224 16.89 7.35 34.89
N ARG A 225 16.90 6.96 36.17
CA ARG A 225 15.79 6.28 36.87
C ARG A 225 14.41 6.94 36.72
N TYR A 226 14.35 8.27 36.65
CA TYR A 226 13.08 9.02 36.57
C TYR A 226 12.69 9.41 35.14
N SER A 227 13.58 9.18 34.18
CA SER A 227 13.46 9.68 32.82
C SER A 227 13.34 8.59 31.76
N VAL A 228 13.68 7.35 32.12
CA VAL A 228 13.67 6.18 31.25
C VAL A 228 12.73 5.15 31.84
N ASP A 229 11.95 4.48 30.99
CA ASP A 229 11.00 3.46 31.44
C ASP A 229 11.73 2.29 32.15
N PRO A 230 11.06 1.63 33.13
CA PRO A 230 11.74 0.62 33.95
C PRO A 230 12.31 -0.57 33.17
N GLN A 231 11.69 -0.98 32.06
CA GLN A 231 12.14 -2.11 31.27
C GLN A 231 13.41 -1.75 30.48
N THR A 232 13.39 -0.60 29.80
CA THR A 232 14.57 -0.07 29.09
C THR A 232 15.73 0.14 30.06
N LEU A 233 15.47 0.64 31.26
CA LEU A 233 16.51 0.86 32.28
C LEU A 233 17.15 -0.47 32.75
N GLN A 234 16.34 -1.51 32.98
CA GLN A 234 16.84 -2.84 33.33
C GLN A 234 17.67 -3.46 32.20
N ASP A 235 17.19 -3.35 30.95
CA ASP A 235 17.95 -3.85 29.81
C ASP A 235 19.25 -3.06 29.62
N LEU A 236 19.26 -1.75 29.90
CA LEU A 236 20.47 -0.90 29.82
C LEU A 236 21.49 -1.32 30.89
N GLU A 237 21.05 -1.53 32.12
CA GLU A 237 21.88 -2.02 33.21
C GLU A 237 22.48 -3.38 32.87
N ARG A 238 21.69 -4.31 32.33
CA ARG A 238 22.18 -5.62 31.85
C ARG A 238 23.25 -5.46 30.77
N VAL A 239 23.02 -4.61 29.77
CA VAL A 239 23.98 -4.38 28.68
C VAL A 239 25.30 -3.81 29.21
N PHE A 240 25.26 -2.91 30.20
CA PHE A 240 26.45 -2.28 30.79
C PHE A 240 27.13 -3.08 31.89
N THR A 241 26.48 -4.10 32.45
CA THR A 241 27.07 -4.94 33.52
C THR A 241 27.40 -6.35 33.06
N ILE A 242 26.56 -6.98 32.23
CA ILE A 242 26.74 -8.36 31.75
C ILE A 242 27.30 -8.37 30.32
N GLY A 243 26.88 -7.40 29.50
CA GLY A 243 27.24 -7.34 28.08
C GLY A 243 26.28 -8.08 27.17
N SER A 244 26.71 -8.25 25.92
CA SER A 244 25.99 -9.00 24.89
C SER A 244 26.62 -10.37 24.64
N PRO A 245 25.84 -11.40 24.24
CA PRO A 245 24.38 -11.44 24.14
C PRO A 245 23.70 -11.68 25.51
N ARG A 246 22.36 -11.69 25.54
CA ARG A 246 21.58 -12.12 26.71
C ARG A 246 21.69 -13.63 26.95
N LEU A 247 21.72 -14.42 25.88
CA LEU A 247 21.82 -15.88 25.92
C LEU A 247 22.74 -16.36 24.80
N CYS A 248 23.71 -17.20 25.14
CA CYS A 248 24.53 -17.96 24.20
C CYS A 248 25.13 -19.17 24.92
N GLN A 249 24.70 -20.37 24.56
CA GLN A 249 25.25 -21.63 25.08
C GLN A 249 25.80 -22.42 23.91
N ALA A 250 27.05 -22.15 23.57
CA ALA A 250 27.64 -22.56 22.32
C ALA A 250 28.80 -23.53 22.53
N ALA A 251 28.83 -24.56 21.69
CA ALA A 251 29.93 -25.51 21.60
C ALA A 251 30.38 -25.64 20.14
N SER A 252 31.67 -25.49 19.87
CA SER A 252 32.27 -25.66 18.55
C SER A 252 33.13 -26.91 18.50
N THR A 253 32.93 -27.76 17.50
CA THR A 253 33.81 -28.91 17.27
C THR A 253 35.15 -28.46 16.71
N GLU A 254 36.16 -29.31 16.86
CA GLU A 254 37.49 -29.10 16.29
C GLU A 254 37.41 -28.99 14.76
N ALA A 255 36.62 -29.88 14.15
CA ALA A 255 36.37 -29.86 12.72
C ALA A 255 35.80 -28.49 12.28
N ASN A 256 34.85 -27.93 13.04
CA ASN A 256 34.25 -26.63 12.71
C ASN A 256 35.32 -25.54 12.70
N PHE A 257 36.12 -25.45 13.77
CA PHE A 257 37.22 -24.48 13.86
C PHE A 257 38.21 -24.62 12.68
N LEU A 258 38.66 -25.85 12.38
CA LEU A 258 39.60 -26.09 11.28
C LEU A 258 39.05 -25.71 9.91
N SER A 259 37.74 -25.84 9.68
CA SER A 259 37.10 -25.43 8.43
C SER A 259 37.14 -23.91 8.25
N PHE A 260 36.86 -23.14 9.31
CA PHE A 260 36.98 -21.68 9.27
C PHE A 260 38.43 -21.22 9.15
N MET A 261 39.34 -21.87 9.89
CA MET A 261 40.78 -21.59 9.82
C MET A 261 41.35 -21.83 8.42
N ARG A 262 40.95 -22.93 7.76
CA ARG A 262 41.35 -23.24 6.38
C ARG A 262 40.76 -22.28 5.36
N TYR A 263 39.52 -21.83 5.57
CA TYR A 263 38.85 -20.90 4.66
C TYR A 263 39.50 -19.50 4.69
N GLY A 264 39.78 -18.97 5.89
CA GLY A 264 40.35 -17.64 6.08
C GLY A 264 39.36 -16.51 5.74
N ASN A 265 39.86 -15.40 5.20
CA ASN A 265 39.02 -14.26 4.84
C ASN A 265 38.40 -14.39 3.45
N HIS A 266 37.31 -13.65 3.20
CA HIS A 266 36.70 -13.59 1.88
C HIS A 266 37.66 -13.03 0.82
N ALA A 267 37.45 -13.39 -0.44
CA ALA A 267 38.30 -12.95 -1.55
C ALA A 267 38.42 -11.42 -1.63
N SER A 268 37.36 -10.69 -1.33
CA SER A 268 37.36 -9.22 -1.27
C SER A 268 38.40 -8.65 -0.30
N ALA A 269 38.62 -9.31 0.83
CA ALA A 269 39.58 -8.89 1.83
C ALA A 269 40.99 -9.45 1.53
N ARG A 270 41.07 -10.72 1.10
CA ARG A 270 42.35 -11.36 0.71
C ARG A 270 43.04 -10.63 -0.45
N ASN A 271 42.26 -10.14 -1.42
CA ASN A 271 42.78 -9.41 -2.58
C ASN A 271 43.07 -7.93 -2.27
N ASN A 272 42.69 -7.43 -1.09
CA ASN A 272 42.86 -6.03 -0.69
C ASN A 272 43.41 -5.93 0.75
N PRO A 273 44.61 -6.48 1.03
CA PRO A 273 45.15 -6.58 2.39
C PRO A 273 45.39 -5.21 3.03
N ASP A 274 45.83 -4.20 2.27
CA ASP A 274 46.09 -2.85 2.80
C ASP A 274 44.82 -2.17 3.30
N LYS A 275 43.72 -2.31 2.54
CA LYS A 275 42.40 -1.80 2.92
C LYS A 275 41.87 -2.51 4.17
N LEU A 276 42.08 -3.83 4.28
CA LEU A 276 41.72 -4.58 5.48
C LEU A 276 42.50 -4.08 6.71
N LEU A 277 43.81 -3.87 6.57
CA LEU A 277 44.68 -3.41 7.64
C LEU A 277 44.30 -2.00 8.11
N GLN A 278 44.02 -1.07 7.20
CA GLN A 278 43.59 0.29 7.55
C GLN A 278 42.36 0.31 8.45
N VAL A 279 41.35 -0.53 8.15
CA VAL A 279 40.16 -0.58 9.01
C VAL A 279 40.43 -1.34 10.31
N PHE A 280 41.29 -2.35 10.28
CA PHE A 280 41.71 -3.06 11.48
C PHE A 280 42.43 -2.13 12.48
N VAL A 281 43.31 -1.24 12.02
CA VAL A 281 43.97 -0.22 12.84
C VAL A 281 42.94 0.67 13.54
N LYS A 282 41.89 1.08 12.83
CA LYS A 282 40.83 1.95 13.39
C LYS A 282 40.09 1.30 14.55
N ASP A 283 39.77 0.01 14.45
CA ASP A 283 39.09 -0.72 15.53
C ASP A 283 40.06 -1.04 16.69
N ALA A 284 41.32 -1.36 16.38
CA ALA A 284 42.35 -1.65 17.38
C ALA A 284 42.68 -0.42 18.24
N LYS A 285 42.97 0.74 17.61
CA LYS A 285 43.35 1.97 18.34
C LYS A 285 42.24 2.52 19.22
N ARG A 286 40.97 2.26 18.87
CA ARG A 286 39.80 2.67 19.67
C ARG A 286 39.48 1.72 20.82
N GLY A 287 40.20 0.60 20.94
CA GLY A 287 39.91 -0.42 21.96
C GLY A 287 38.59 -1.16 21.69
N PHE A 288 38.21 -1.31 20.43
CA PHE A 288 37.08 -2.13 20.01
C PHE A 288 37.49 -3.58 19.77
N THR A 289 38.73 -3.79 19.34
CA THR A 289 39.32 -5.11 19.13
C THR A 289 40.60 -5.23 19.93
N LEU A 290 40.75 -6.35 20.63
CA LEU A 290 41.99 -6.75 21.29
C LEU A 290 42.87 -7.50 20.29
N VAL A 291 44.16 -7.17 20.22
CA VAL A 291 45.06 -7.69 19.17
C VAL A 291 46.23 -8.45 19.79
N VAL A 292 46.46 -9.67 19.31
CA VAL A 292 47.61 -10.52 19.66
C VAL A 292 48.32 -11.00 18.40
N ASP A 293 49.49 -11.60 18.57
CA ASP A 293 50.19 -12.31 17.51
C ASP A 293 49.39 -13.52 17.05
N ASP A 294 49.17 -13.64 15.73
CA ASP A 294 48.37 -14.72 15.14
C ASP A 294 48.98 -16.12 15.33
N ARG A 295 50.30 -16.22 15.55
CA ARG A 295 50.98 -17.50 15.80
C ARG A 295 50.51 -18.16 17.10
N LEU A 296 49.87 -17.42 17.99
CA LEU A 296 49.28 -17.93 19.23
C LEU A 296 47.95 -18.66 19.03
N LEU A 297 47.25 -18.45 17.90
CA LEU A 297 45.93 -19.01 17.60
C LEU A 297 45.80 -20.53 17.89
N PRO A 298 46.75 -21.41 17.51
CA PRO A 298 46.59 -22.85 17.71
C PRO A 298 46.45 -23.24 19.19
N PHE A 299 46.96 -22.43 20.11
CA PHE A 299 47.03 -22.76 21.53
C PHE A 299 45.83 -22.20 22.33
N ILE A 300 44.93 -21.45 21.69
CA ILE A 300 43.76 -20.86 22.33
C ILE A 300 42.59 -21.84 22.25
N ARG A 301 42.19 -22.40 23.40
CA ARG A 301 41.17 -23.46 23.48
C ARG A 301 39.83 -23.03 22.87
N ASP A 302 39.15 -22.08 23.50
CA ASP A 302 37.76 -21.75 23.19
C ASP A 302 37.67 -20.69 22.10
N THR A 303 38.33 -20.85 20.95
CA THR A 303 38.29 -19.83 19.88
C THR A 303 37.47 -20.26 18.67
N HIS A 304 36.78 -19.29 18.07
CA HIS A 304 36.20 -19.38 16.74
C HIS A 304 36.78 -18.27 15.84
N LEU A 305 36.77 -18.50 14.53
CA LEU A 305 37.23 -17.53 13.54
C LEU A 305 36.09 -17.12 12.61
N THR A 306 35.86 -15.82 12.49
CA THR A 306 34.89 -15.27 11.55
C THR A 306 35.61 -14.64 10.36
N PRO A 307 35.25 -15.01 9.11
CA PRO A 307 35.82 -14.40 7.93
C PRO A 307 35.46 -12.92 7.82
N ILE A 308 36.45 -12.12 7.42
CA ILE A 308 36.23 -10.71 7.09
C ILE A 308 36.10 -10.55 5.58
N GLY A 309 35.09 -9.79 5.16
CA GLY A 309 34.92 -9.27 3.80
C GLY A 309 35.18 -7.78 3.73
N ILE A 310 35.29 -7.23 2.52
CA ILE A 310 35.30 -5.78 2.28
C ILE A 310 34.25 -5.50 1.22
N VAL A 311 33.36 -4.56 1.52
CA VAL A 311 32.32 -4.09 0.60
C VAL A 311 32.56 -2.64 0.23
N ASP A 312 31.82 -2.18 -0.78
CA ASP A 312 31.97 -0.85 -1.38
C ASP A 312 33.37 -0.62 -1.99
N LEU A 313 34.10 -1.72 -2.29
CA LEU A 313 35.33 -1.67 -3.10
C LEU A 313 35.04 -0.93 -4.41
N ASP A 314 35.86 0.08 -4.69
CA ASP A 314 35.80 0.90 -5.89
C ASP A 314 34.49 1.69 -6.04
N ASN A 315 33.72 1.85 -4.95
CA ASN A 315 32.53 2.70 -4.93
C ASN A 315 32.96 4.18 -4.81
N PRO A 316 32.77 5.02 -5.86
CA PRO A 316 33.25 6.41 -5.81
C PRO A 316 32.50 7.28 -4.79
N TRP A 317 31.46 6.75 -4.15
CA TRP A 317 30.55 7.48 -3.27
C TRP A 317 30.52 6.99 -1.83
N LYS A 318 31.28 5.95 -1.50
CA LYS A 318 31.32 5.35 -0.18
C LYS A 318 32.73 4.83 0.10
N ASN A 319 33.18 5.02 1.33
CA ASN A 319 34.42 4.43 1.79
C ASN A 319 34.28 2.91 1.90
N ASP A 320 35.38 2.20 1.68
CA ASP A 320 35.50 0.76 1.89
C ASP A 320 35.08 0.39 3.32
N ARG A 321 34.32 -0.70 3.47
CA ARG A 321 33.82 -1.14 4.78
C ARG A 321 34.12 -2.62 5.00
N PRO A 322 34.68 -3.01 6.15
CA PRO A 322 34.82 -4.41 6.47
C PRO A 322 33.45 -4.97 6.83
N VAL A 323 33.25 -6.24 6.51
CA VAL A 323 32.07 -7.00 6.92
C VAL A 323 32.55 -8.16 7.78
N PHE A 324 32.06 -8.21 9.01
CA PHE A 324 32.27 -9.33 9.91
C PHE A 324 31.17 -10.35 9.61
N ASP A 325 31.45 -11.38 8.79
CA ASP A 325 30.41 -12.27 8.25
C ASP A 325 30.03 -13.39 9.22
N SER A 326 29.28 -13.03 10.25
CA SER A 326 28.75 -13.93 11.28
C SER A 326 27.71 -14.94 10.77
N THR A 327 27.39 -14.93 9.47
CA THR A 327 26.49 -15.89 8.82
C THR A 327 27.23 -16.88 7.93
N PHE A 328 28.50 -16.66 7.63
CA PHE A 328 29.24 -17.49 6.70
C PHE A 328 29.53 -18.88 7.29
N ARG A 329 29.39 -19.90 6.44
CA ARG A 329 29.70 -21.29 6.77
C ARG A 329 30.61 -21.84 5.67
N PRO A 330 31.87 -22.20 5.96
CA PRO A 330 32.77 -22.82 4.99
C PRO A 330 32.21 -24.12 4.45
N GLU A 331 31.64 -24.94 5.34
CA GLU A 331 31.01 -26.22 5.03
C GLU A 331 29.55 -26.26 5.51
N PRO A 332 28.67 -27.10 4.94
CA PRO A 332 27.25 -27.16 5.29
C PRO A 332 26.95 -27.49 6.76
N TRP A 333 27.82 -28.26 7.39
CA TRP A 333 27.70 -28.69 8.81
C TRP A 333 28.36 -27.69 9.77
N CYS A 334 29.06 -26.67 9.26
CA CYS A 334 29.67 -25.65 10.08
C CYS A 334 28.62 -24.79 10.79
N PHE A 335 28.95 -24.34 12.00
CA PHE A 335 28.20 -23.34 12.74
C PHE A 335 28.96 -22.01 12.69
N ALA A 336 28.24 -20.96 12.30
CA ALA A 336 28.67 -19.58 12.41
C ALA A 336 28.12 -18.95 13.70
N ILE A 337 28.58 -17.75 14.06
CA ILE A 337 28.11 -17.04 15.27
C ILE A 337 26.58 -16.93 15.31
N ASN A 338 25.95 -16.52 14.21
CA ASN A 338 24.50 -16.33 14.15
C ASN A 338 23.68 -17.64 14.22
N ASP A 339 24.33 -18.81 14.26
CA ASP A 339 23.70 -20.08 14.59
C ASP A 339 23.62 -20.36 16.11
N TRP A 340 24.47 -19.70 16.89
CA TRP A 340 24.56 -19.87 18.33
C TRP A 340 23.81 -18.80 19.12
N THR A 341 23.42 -17.71 18.44
CA THR A 341 22.71 -16.58 19.03
C THR A 341 21.33 -16.38 18.41
N ASP A 342 20.37 -15.94 19.21
CA ASP A 342 19.00 -15.66 18.76
C ASP A 342 18.56 -14.25 19.16
N LYS A 343 18.20 -13.45 18.15
CA LYS A 343 17.67 -12.09 18.30
C LYS A 343 16.33 -12.03 19.03
N HIS A 344 15.57 -13.13 19.09
CA HIS A 344 14.28 -13.18 19.79
C HIS A 344 14.43 -13.13 21.32
N ASN A 345 15.63 -13.42 21.83
CA ASN A 345 15.96 -13.30 23.26
C ASN A 345 16.43 -11.89 23.62
N GLU A 346 16.57 -10.99 22.65
CA GLU A 346 17.07 -9.63 22.83
C GLU A 346 15.92 -8.60 22.85
N PRO A 347 16.16 -7.37 23.35
CA PRO A 347 15.15 -6.30 23.34
C PRO A 347 14.61 -5.97 21.94
N ALA A 348 13.36 -5.51 21.87
CA ALA A 348 12.70 -5.21 20.60
C ALA A 348 13.33 -4.00 19.89
N LEU A 349 13.52 -4.11 18.57
CA LEU A 349 14.06 -3.04 17.72
C LEU A 349 13.00 -1.97 17.40
N GLN A 350 13.39 -0.70 17.48
CA GLN A 350 12.58 0.48 17.16
C GLN A 350 13.20 1.40 16.09
N PHE A 351 14.45 1.14 15.66
CA PHE A 351 15.08 1.85 14.53
C PHE A 351 14.20 1.93 13.28
N PRO A 352 13.43 0.89 12.88
CA PRO A 352 12.56 1.01 11.72
C PRO A 352 11.51 2.12 11.91
N GLY A 353 11.44 3.03 10.94
CA GLY A 353 10.45 4.11 10.92
C GLY A 353 10.88 5.41 11.60
N SER A 354 12.11 5.53 12.12
CA SER A 354 12.60 6.74 12.79
C SER A 354 12.51 8.01 11.93
N PHE A 355 12.83 7.92 10.65
CA PHE A 355 12.66 9.04 9.72
C PHE A 355 11.20 9.49 9.61
N ARG A 356 10.24 8.54 9.55
CA ARG A 356 8.81 8.87 9.53
C ARG A 356 8.38 9.53 10.84
N ARG A 357 8.92 9.11 11.99
CA ARG A 357 8.66 9.76 13.29
C ARG A 357 9.18 11.20 13.33
N LEU A 358 10.34 11.48 12.73
CA LEU A 358 10.82 12.86 12.55
C LEU A 358 9.85 13.69 11.71
N LEU A 359 9.41 13.15 10.57
CA LEU A 359 8.45 13.84 9.70
C LEU A 359 7.10 14.08 10.38
N ASN A 360 6.59 13.11 11.16
CA ASN A 360 5.40 13.29 11.99
C ASN A 360 5.60 14.44 12.99
N TRP A 361 6.78 14.55 13.60
CA TRP A 361 7.09 15.65 14.53
C TRP A 361 7.13 17.01 13.81
N ILE A 362 7.79 17.11 12.65
CA ILE A 362 7.82 18.32 11.82
C ILE A 362 6.39 18.72 11.41
N TRP A 363 5.55 17.75 11.04
CA TRP A 363 4.14 17.98 10.70
C TRP A 363 3.36 18.59 11.87
N ASN A 364 3.51 18.03 13.08
CA ASN A 364 2.86 18.55 14.28
C ASN A 364 3.42 19.92 14.71
N LEU A 365 4.72 20.18 14.52
CA LEU A 365 5.30 21.51 14.75
C LEU A 365 4.68 22.55 13.82
N ARG A 366 4.49 22.23 12.52
CA ARG A 366 3.86 23.14 11.55
C ARG A 366 2.39 23.42 11.88
N ILE A 367 1.65 22.45 12.43
CA ILE A 367 0.28 22.67 12.92
C ILE A 367 0.27 23.69 14.06
N SER A 368 1.16 23.53 15.03
CA SER A 368 1.20 24.36 16.24
C SER A 368 1.87 25.72 16.03
N TYR A 369 2.81 25.81 15.09
CA TYR A 369 3.57 27.02 14.77
C TYR A 369 3.56 27.27 13.25
N PRO A 370 2.42 27.72 12.69
CA PRO A 370 2.22 27.80 11.25
C PRO A 370 3.14 28.80 10.55
N SER A 371 3.53 29.88 11.24
CA SER A 371 4.34 30.99 10.70
C SER A 371 5.80 30.99 11.16
N GLU A 372 6.21 30.02 11.96
CA GLU A 372 7.58 29.98 12.49
C GLU A 372 8.50 29.14 11.60
N PRO A 373 9.80 29.48 11.51
CA PRO A 373 10.79 28.61 10.89
C PRO A 373 11.01 27.38 11.78
N ILE A 374 10.92 26.19 11.18
CA ILE A 374 11.18 24.91 11.86
C ILE A 374 12.56 24.44 11.46
N LEU A 375 13.50 24.52 12.37
CA LEU A 375 14.88 24.10 12.15
C LEU A 375 15.00 22.59 12.33
N ILE A 376 15.86 21.97 11.54
CA ILE A 376 16.12 20.52 11.58
C ILE A 376 17.56 20.30 12.02
N GLY A 377 17.75 19.36 12.94
CA GLY A 377 19.07 18.97 13.42
C GLY A 377 19.20 17.48 13.57
N ASP A 378 20.44 17.03 13.56
CA ASP A 378 20.84 15.68 13.88
C ASP A 378 22.22 15.68 14.51
N ASN A 379 22.53 14.62 15.22
CA ASN A 379 23.89 14.35 15.67
C ASN A 379 24.19 12.84 15.65
N ASP A 380 25.46 12.53 15.46
CA ASP A 380 25.95 11.18 15.16
C ASP A 380 26.76 10.62 16.34
N ILE A 381 26.53 9.34 16.64
CA ILE A 381 27.26 8.60 17.67
C ILE A 381 28.48 7.90 17.05
N CYS A 382 29.67 8.21 17.56
CA CYS A 382 30.89 7.55 17.11
C CYS A 382 30.97 6.10 17.62
N GLY A 383 31.14 5.15 16.69
CA GLY A 383 31.34 3.72 17.00
C GLY A 383 30.06 2.91 17.19
N ALA A 384 28.94 3.55 17.56
CA ALA A 384 27.60 2.94 17.69
C ALA A 384 27.63 1.57 18.41
N PHE A 385 27.34 0.47 17.70
CA PHE A 385 27.36 -0.90 18.23
C PHE A 385 28.64 -1.23 19.00
N ARG A 386 29.80 -0.71 18.56
CA ARG A 386 31.11 -0.95 19.20
C ARG A 386 31.20 -0.44 20.65
N LEU A 387 30.32 0.48 21.04
CA LEU A 387 30.23 1.03 22.40
C LEU A 387 29.60 0.04 23.38
N VAL A 388 28.80 -0.91 22.90
CA VAL A 388 28.33 -2.04 23.69
C VAL A 388 29.40 -3.13 23.62
N LYS A 389 29.79 -3.68 24.77
CA LYS A 389 30.81 -4.71 24.86
C LYS A 389 30.19 -6.10 24.90
N PHE A 390 30.92 -7.07 24.35
CA PHE A 390 30.59 -8.47 24.53
C PHE A 390 30.90 -8.90 25.95
N ASN A 391 30.13 -9.87 26.44
CA ASN A 391 30.54 -10.60 27.63
C ASN A 391 31.90 -11.29 27.33
N PRO A 392 32.90 -11.22 28.23
CA PRO A 392 34.21 -11.83 28.01
C PRO A 392 34.16 -13.32 27.66
N GLU A 393 33.14 -14.06 28.10
CA GLU A 393 32.97 -15.50 27.80
C GLU A 393 32.70 -15.78 26.32
N VAL A 394 32.23 -14.79 25.54
CA VAL A 394 31.97 -14.94 24.11
C VAL A 394 32.89 -14.12 23.22
N VAL A 395 33.77 -13.27 23.78
CA VAL A 395 34.84 -12.61 23.01
C VAL A 395 35.68 -13.61 22.18
N PRO A 396 36.05 -14.79 22.70
CA PRO A 396 36.81 -15.78 21.93
C PRO A 396 36.06 -16.32 20.70
N MET A 397 34.72 -16.28 20.74
CA MET A 397 33.85 -16.64 19.63
C MET A 397 33.96 -15.63 18.47
N HIS A 398 34.39 -14.40 18.74
CA HIS A 398 34.50 -13.29 17.78
C HIS A 398 35.97 -13.04 17.36
N GLY A 399 36.75 -14.10 17.18
CA GLY A 399 38.11 -14.04 16.66
C GLY A 399 38.14 -13.86 15.13
N TYR A 400 39.15 -13.15 14.61
CA TYR A 400 39.37 -12.99 13.17
C TYR A 400 40.84 -12.63 12.86
N ARG A 401 41.30 -12.98 11.66
CA ARG A 401 42.72 -12.83 11.27
C ARG A 401 42.92 -11.67 10.30
N VAL A 402 43.96 -10.86 10.51
CA VAL A 402 44.37 -9.77 9.63
C VAL A 402 45.90 -9.75 9.52
N GLY A 403 46.44 -10.25 8.41
CA GLY A 403 47.89 -10.35 8.22
C GLY A 403 48.54 -11.19 9.34
N PRO A 404 49.57 -10.68 10.04
CA PRO A 404 50.22 -11.38 11.16
C PRO A 404 49.47 -11.25 12.50
N TYR A 405 48.29 -10.63 12.51
CA TYR A 405 47.55 -10.30 13.72
C TYR A 405 46.27 -11.13 13.86
N LEU A 406 46.00 -11.55 15.10
CA LEU A 406 44.73 -12.12 15.51
C LEU A 406 43.97 -11.09 16.34
N GLY A 407 42.79 -10.71 15.84
CA GLY A 407 41.88 -9.79 16.52
C GLY A 407 40.77 -10.53 17.23
N PHE A 408 40.45 -10.10 18.45
CA PHE A 408 39.26 -10.50 19.18
C PHE A 408 38.35 -9.29 19.36
N ALA A 409 37.17 -9.30 18.73
CA ALA A 409 36.22 -8.20 18.89
C ALA A 409 35.71 -8.16 20.34
N THR A 410 35.94 -7.04 21.02
CA THR A 410 35.45 -6.80 22.39
C THR A 410 34.22 -5.90 22.39
N GLY A 411 34.08 -5.02 21.39
CA GLY A 411 32.84 -4.30 21.09
C GLY A 411 32.01 -5.03 20.03
N GLN A 412 30.68 -4.90 20.10
CA GLN A 412 29.78 -5.58 19.18
C GLN A 412 30.10 -5.33 17.70
N THR A 413 29.94 -6.35 16.86
CA THR A 413 30.29 -6.24 15.44
C THR A 413 29.07 -5.88 14.58
N PHE A 414 29.34 -5.31 13.41
CA PHE A 414 28.36 -5.20 12.33
C PHE A 414 28.34 -6.53 11.58
N GLY A 415 27.37 -7.38 11.91
CA GLY A 415 27.22 -8.74 11.35
C GLY A 415 26.43 -9.68 12.26
N ASP A 416 26.58 -9.51 13.57
CA ASP A 416 25.87 -10.34 14.56
C ASP A 416 24.39 -9.96 14.64
N ASN A 417 23.53 -10.97 14.75
CA ASN A 417 22.08 -10.82 14.79
C ASN A 417 21.56 -10.20 16.11
N VAL A 418 22.40 -10.14 17.16
CA VAL A 418 22.09 -9.56 18.47
C VAL A 418 22.60 -8.12 18.66
N SER A 419 23.50 -7.63 17.80
CA SER A 419 24.16 -6.32 17.97
C SER A 419 23.17 -5.16 17.97
N ALA A 420 22.29 -5.13 16.96
CA ALA A 420 21.34 -4.03 16.81
C ALA A 420 20.39 -3.92 18.03
N ALA A 421 19.87 -5.05 18.52
CA ALA A 421 18.91 -5.08 19.62
C ALA A 421 19.51 -4.61 20.94
N ASN A 422 20.77 -4.97 21.21
CA ASN A 422 21.47 -4.52 22.42
C ASN A 422 21.82 -3.02 22.38
N PHE A 423 22.19 -2.48 21.22
CA PHE A 423 22.47 -1.05 21.08
C PHE A 423 21.21 -0.19 21.05
N GLU A 424 20.09 -0.70 20.54
CA GLU A 424 18.79 0.00 20.55
C GLU A 424 18.40 0.47 21.94
N VAL A 425 18.72 -0.30 22.99
CA VAL A 425 18.45 0.07 24.38
C VAL A 425 19.10 1.41 24.74
N CYS A 426 20.35 1.64 24.32
CA CYS A 426 21.04 2.92 24.51
C CYS A 426 20.33 4.06 23.77
N ALA A 427 19.86 3.81 22.55
CA ALA A 427 19.16 4.79 21.73
C ALA A 427 17.77 5.14 22.29
N ILE A 428 17.03 4.18 22.83
CA ILE A 428 15.72 4.40 23.48
C ILE A 428 15.93 5.16 24.79
N ALA A 429 16.89 4.75 25.61
CA ALA A 429 17.23 5.46 26.86
C ALA A 429 17.59 6.93 26.58
N ARG A 430 18.39 7.19 25.54
CA ARG A 430 18.73 8.55 25.11
C ARG A 430 17.51 9.35 24.65
N GLN A 431 16.61 8.75 23.88
CA GLN A 431 15.37 9.40 23.42
C GLN A 431 14.50 9.88 24.59
N GLN A 432 14.23 8.96 25.52
CA GLN A 432 13.37 9.23 26.67
C GLN A 432 14.03 10.24 27.61
N HIS A 433 15.34 10.07 27.87
CA HIS A 433 16.08 10.98 28.73
C HIS A 433 16.21 12.39 28.14
N ALA A 434 16.47 12.53 26.83
CA ALA A 434 16.50 13.84 26.17
C ALA A 434 15.14 14.54 26.25
N SER A 435 14.04 13.81 26.03
CA SER A 435 12.68 14.34 26.17
C SER A 435 12.38 14.80 27.59
N TYR A 436 12.82 14.02 28.59
CA TYR A 436 12.68 14.37 30.00
C TYR A 436 13.47 15.62 30.37
N LEU A 437 14.75 15.69 29.99
CA LEU A 437 15.65 16.82 30.24
C LEU A 437 15.10 18.11 29.62
N TRP A 438 14.55 18.03 28.42
CA TRP A 438 13.90 19.15 27.74
C TRP A 438 12.73 19.72 28.56
N ASN A 439 11.90 18.85 29.16
CA ASN A 439 10.74 19.26 29.94
C ASN A 439 11.07 19.76 31.36
N HIS A 440 12.10 19.20 32.02
CA HIS A 440 12.28 19.36 33.47
C HIS A 440 13.61 19.99 33.90
N SER A 441 14.55 20.22 32.98
CA SER A 441 15.93 20.61 33.37
C SER A 441 16.57 21.58 32.36
N SER A 442 15.79 22.50 31.79
CA SER A 442 16.24 23.38 30.70
C SER A 442 17.50 24.18 31.03
N ASP A 443 17.57 24.80 32.20
CA ASP A 443 18.68 25.68 32.59
C ASP A 443 19.97 24.89 32.79
N ASP A 444 19.88 23.73 33.44
CA ASP A 444 21.02 22.83 33.64
C ASP A 444 21.55 22.29 32.30
N VAL A 445 20.64 21.86 31.43
CA VAL A 445 20.96 21.34 30.09
C VAL A 445 21.67 22.38 29.24
N LEU A 446 21.14 23.61 29.18
CA LEU A 446 21.75 24.71 28.43
C LEU A 446 23.12 25.09 29.00
N ARG A 447 23.27 25.08 30.33
CA ARG A 447 24.55 25.33 30.99
C ARG A 447 25.60 24.27 30.66
N ARG A 448 25.22 22.99 30.68
CA ARG A 448 26.11 21.86 30.36
C ARG A 448 26.54 21.85 28.89
N ALA A 449 25.63 22.19 27.98
CA ALA A 449 25.89 22.23 26.54
C ALA A 449 26.32 23.61 26.02
N ALA A 450 26.66 24.57 26.90
CA ALA A 450 26.88 25.97 26.53
C ALA A 450 27.92 26.15 25.41
N THR A 451 29.00 25.37 25.44
CA THR A 451 30.06 25.40 24.42
C THR A 451 29.57 25.03 23.02
N TYR A 452 28.58 24.14 22.91
CA TYR A 452 27.97 23.75 21.64
C TYR A 452 26.91 24.79 21.22
N VAL A 453 26.06 25.20 22.16
CA VAL A 453 24.97 26.15 21.93
C VAL A 453 25.50 27.51 21.44
N GLN A 454 26.57 28.03 22.05
CA GLN A 454 27.18 29.31 21.68
C GLN A 454 27.78 29.30 20.26
N ARG A 455 28.11 28.13 19.72
CA ARG A 455 28.68 27.96 18.39
C ARG A 455 27.62 27.69 17.31
N MET A 456 26.35 27.57 17.69
CA MET A 456 25.27 27.35 16.74
C MET A 456 25.09 28.56 15.83
N LYS A 457 24.97 28.29 14.54
CA LYS A 457 24.69 29.30 13.53
C LYS A 457 23.29 29.09 13.01
N PHE A 458 22.53 30.17 12.98
CA PHE A 458 21.20 30.20 12.38
C PHE A 458 21.25 31.20 11.23
N PRO A 459 21.62 30.76 10.02
CA PRO A 459 21.69 31.63 8.86
C PRO A 459 20.41 32.45 8.72
N PRO A 460 20.50 33.68 8.19
CA PRO A 460 19.31 34.41 7.82
C PRO A 460 18.50 33.53 6.89
N THR A 461 17.20 33.44 7.17
CA THR A 461 16.25 32.83 6.26
C THR A 461 16.48 33.44 4.87
N PRO A 462 16.60 32.64 3.78
CA PRO A 462 16.73 33.19 2.45
C PRO A 462 15.70 34.29 2.24
N ASP A 463 16.13 35.44 1.72
CA ASP A 463 15.30 36.62 1.48
C ASP A 463 14.30 36.28 0.36
N ASN A 464 13.19 35.64 0.69
CA ASN A 464 12.31 35.00 -0.29
C ASN A 464 10.84 35.15 0.09
N SER A 465 10.11 35.79 -0.82
CA SER A 465 8.67 36.03 -0.92
C SER A 465 7.72 34.81 -0.78
N SER A 466 8.21 33.65 -0.34
CA SER A 466 7.45 32.40 -0.32
C SER A 466 6.86 32.10 1.07
N PRO A 467 5.52 31.97 1.20
CA PRO A 467 4.86 31.69 2.46
C PRO A 467 5.17 30.27 2.96
N PHE A 468 5.07 30.06 4.28
CA PHE A 468 5.18 28.73 4.87
C PHE A 468 4.03 27.83 4.40
N ALA A 469 4.35 26.62 3.95
CA ALA A 469 3.34 25.63 3.61
C ALA A 469 2.60 25.18 4.89
N PRO A 470 1.27 25.27 4.95
CA PRO A 470 0.51 24.92 6.15
C PRO A 470 0.38 23.40 6.28
N ALA A 471 0.15 22.96 7.51
CA ALA A 471 -0.18 21.58 7.87
C ALA A 471 -1.53 21.56 8.60
N ASN A 472 -2.40 20.61 8.26
CA ASN A 472 -3.71 20.46 8.89
C ASN A 472 -3.68 19.43 10.03
N ALA A 473 -4.30 19.78 11.15
CA ALA A 473 -4.54 18.86 12.26
C ALA A 473 -5.55 17.76 11.87
N ASP A 474 -5.36 16.56 12.43
CA ASP A 474 -6.26 15.42 12.30
C ASP A 474 -6.23 14.56 13.57
N SER A 475 -6.95 13.43 13.59
CA SER A 475 -7.02 12.59 14.80
C SER A 475 -5.67 11.95 15.18
N GLN A 476 -4.75 11.85 14.23
CA GLN A 476 -3.41 11.27 14.42
C GLN A 476 -2.36 12.36 14.70
N ASN A 477 -2.61 13.60 14.28
CA ASN A 477 -1.67 14.72 14.36
C ASN A 477 -2.39 15.96 14.95
N PRO A 478 -2.54 16.04 16.28
CA PRO A 478 -3.22 17.16 16.94
C PRO A 478 -2.33 18.39 17.17
N GLY A 479 -1.04 18.32 16.81
CA GLY A 479 -0.03 19.33 17.13
C GLY A 479 0.85 18.96 18.34
N VAL A 480 1.76 19.87 18.69
CA VAL A 480 2.78 19.66 19.73
C VAL A 480 2.35 20.08 21.13
N PHE A 481 1.07 20.39 21.34
CA PHE A 481 0.53 20.68 22.67
C PHE A 481 -0.30 19.50 23.19
N PHE A 482 -0.24 19.27 24.49
CA PHE A 482 -1.18 18.42 25.20
C PHE A 482 -2.52 19.15 25.38
N PRO A 483 -3.62 18.44 25.65
CA PRO A 483 -4.93 19.05 25.88
C PRO A 483 -4.97 20.07 27.04
N ASN A 484 -4.03 19.98 27.99
CA ASN A 484 -3.89 20.92 29.11
C ASN A 484 -3.12 22.21 28.74
N GLY A 485 -2.62 22.32 27.50
CA GLY A 485 -1.84 23.47 27.01
C GLY A 485 -0.32 23.29 27.11
N ASP A 486 0.18 22.28 27.81
CA ASP A 486 1.62 22.05 27.93
C ASP A 486 2.23 21.62 26.60
N ARG A 487 3.43 22.10 26.31
CA ARG A 487 4.17 21.74 25.10
C ARG A 487 4.82 20.36 25.28
N LYS A 488 4.68 19.50 24.27
CA LYS A 488 5.37 18.21 24.17
C LYS A 488 6.86 18.44 23.91
N ALA A 489 7.70 17.61 24.53
CA ALA A 489 9.12 17.55 24.18
C ALA A 489 9.33 16.91 22.79
N PRO A 490 10.42 17.25 22.08
CA PRO A 490 10.82 16.56 20.85
C PRO A 490 11.05 15.05 21.10
N PRO A 491 10.70 14.16 20.14
CA PRO A 491 10.77 12.71 20.34
C PRO A 491 12.16 12.09 20.09
N TYR A 492 13.12 12.87 19.56
CA TYR A 492 14.51 12.45 19.29
C TYR A 492 14.71 11.13 18.50
N PRO A 493 13.92 10.82 17.46
CA PRO A 493 13.94 9.51 16.80
C PRO A 493 15.35 9.10 16.33
N HIS A 494 15.76 7.89 16.71
CA HIS A 494 17.07 7.33 16.40
C HIS A 494 17.06 6.36 15.22
N GLN A 495 17.95 6.57 14.25
CA GLN A 495 18.26 5.56 13.23
C GLN A 495 19.69 5.06 13.46
N VAL A 496 19.85 4.03 14.28
CA VAL A 496 21.17 3.52 14.70
C VAL A 496 21.98 4.65 15.37
N ASP A 497 23.01 5.16 14.70
CA ASP A 497 23.92 6.23 15.13
C ASP A 497 23.32 7.63 15.02
N ASP A 498 22.35 7.84 14.12
CA ASP A 498 21.75 9.15 13.85
C ASP A 498 20.62 9.46 14.86
N CYS A 499 20.79 10.48 15.70
CA CYS A 499 19.71 11.07 16.50
C CYS A 499 19.14 12.29 15.78
N MET A 500 17.90 12.22 15.30
CA MET A 500 17.27 13.32 14.59
C MET A 500 16.32 14.11 15.48
N PHE A 501 16.21 15.41 15.27
CA PHE A 501 15.27 16.29 15.97
C PHE A 501 14.93 17.52 15.13
N ALA A 502 13.83 18.18 15.46
CA ALA A 502 13.43 19.44 14.84
C ALA A 502 12.72 20.30 15.88
N ASP A 503 12.83 21.62 15.75
CA ASP A 503 12.12 22.57 16.59
C ASP A 503 12.06 23.96 15.96
N ILE A 504 11.20 24.84 16.47
CA ILE A 504 11.22 26.26 16.15
C ILE A 504 12.46 26.93 16.76
N ARG A 505 12.88 28.06 16.17
CA ARG A 505 14.10 28.79 16.55
C ARG A 505 14.22 29.07 18.05
N GLN A 506 13.11 29.40 18.73
CA GLN A 506 13.09 29.69 20.17
C GLN A 506 13.57 28.51 21.03
N TYR A 507 13.13 27.29 20.73
CA TYR A 507 13.41 26.09 21.54
C TYR A 507 14.57 25.25 20.99
N PHE A 508 15.02 25.52 19.77
CA PHE A 508 16.04 24.72 19.11
C PHE A 508 17.37 24.58 19.90
N PRO A 509 17.90 25.64 20.55
CA PRO A 509 19.09 25.50 21.40
C PRO A 509 18.93 24.46 22.51
N LEU A 510 17.79 24.49 23.22
CA LEU A 510 17.46 23.52 24.26
C LEU A 510 17.27 22.12 23.66
N THR A 511 16.60 22.02 22.51
CA THR A 511 16.37 20.75 21.82
C THR A 511 17.67 20.05 21.45
N SER A 512 18.62 20.76 20.85
CA SER A 512 19.94 20.22 20.50
C SER A 512 20.78 19.92 21.75
N ALA A 513 20.79 20.83 22.74
CA ALA A 513 21.49 20.64 24.02
C ALA A 513 21.03 19.39 24.77
N ALA A 514 19.71 19.17 24.89
CA ALA A 514 19.16 18.00 25.57
C ALA A 514 19.57 16.69 24.89
N SER A 515 19.67 16.66 23.55
CA SER A 515 20.17 15.50 22.81
C SER A 515 21.65 15.19 23.13
N ILE A 516 22.50 16.22 23.21
CA ILE A 516 23.93 16.07 23.52
C ILE A 516 24.13 15.64 24.98
N VAL A 517 23.46 16.31 25.91
CA VAL A 517 23.54 16.01 27.33
C VAL A 517 23.04 14.58 27.61
N ALA A 518 21.92 14.18 27.01
CA ALA A 518 21.42 12.82 27.16
C ALA A 518 22.36 11.75 26.59
N LEU A 519 23.15 12.08 25.56
CA LEU A 519 24.15 11.16 25.02
C LEU A 519 25.22 10.85 26.06
N GLU A 520 25.73 11.88 26.73
CA GLU A 520 26.77 11.76 27.76
C GLU A 520 26.24 11.09 29.02
N ASP A 521 25.00 11.40 29.42
CA ASP A 521 24.38 10.80 30.61
C ASP A 521 24.08 9.31 30.41
N VAL A 522 23.78 8.86 29.19
CA VAL A 522 23.50 7.45 28.88
C VAL A 522 24.77 6.65 28.61
N LEU A 523 25.67 7.12 27.76
CA LEU A 523 26.84 6.35 27.32
C LEU A 523 28.11 6.60 28.14
N GLY A 524 28.06 7.55 29.08
CA GLY A 524 29.15 7.97 29.94
C GLY A 524 29.89 9.20 29.39
N THR A 525 30.54 9.92 30.29
CA THR A 525 31.38 11.09 29.95
C THR A 525 32.65 10.66 29.22
N THR A 526 33.22 11.59 28.46
CA THR A 526 34.43 11.33 27.69
C THR A 526 35.65 11.00 28.54
N HIS A 527 36.44 10.05 28.03
CA HIS A 527 37.73 9.66 28.61
C HIS A 527 38.84 10.03 27.61
N PRO A 528 40.00 10.57 28.05
CA PRO A 528 41.06 11.01 27.13
C PRO A 528 41.58 9.93 26.18
N CYS A 529 41.63 8.68 26.66
CA CYS A 529 42.04 7.49 25.91
C CYS A 529 40.89 6.80 25.15
N GLN A 530 39.75 7.47 24.95
CA GLN A 530 38.62 6.95 24.18
C GLN A 530 38.13 8.00 23.19
N GLU A 531 37.48 7.53 22.14
CA GLU A 531 36.83 8.41 21.18
C GLU A 531 35.70 9.19 21.85
N HIS A 532 35.51 10.44 21.44
CA HIS A 532 34.37 11.21 21.92
C HIS A 532 33.09 10.55 21.41
N VAL A 533 32.10 10.32 22.30
CA VAL A 533 30.87 9.58 21.94
C VAL A 533 30.08 10.34 20.88
N LEU A 534 29.98 11.67 21.01
CA LEU A 534 29.52 12.54 19.93
C LEU A 534 30.58 12.62 18.83
N SER A 535 30.21 12.32 17.58
CA SER A 535 31.09 12.42 16.42
C SER A 535 31.33 13.88 16.03
N MET A 536 32.39 14.48 16.59
CA MET A 536 32.72 15.89 16.38
C MET A 536 32.94 16.27 14.90
N ASP A 537 33.55 15.39 14.10
CA ASP A 537 33.83 15.65 12.67
C ASP A 537 32.55 15.71 11.81
N LYS A 538 31.46 15.13 12.29
CA LYS A 538 30.15 15.11 11.62
C LYS A 538 29.17 16.12 12.22
N LEU A 539 29.54 16.79 13.31
CA LEU A 539 28.66 17.71 14.01
C LEU A 539 28.54 19.02 13.21
N GLU A 540 27.48 19.14 12.43
CA GLU A 540 27.13 20.39 11.74
C GLU A 540 26.32 21.30 12.67
N LEU A 541 26.90 22.47 12.99
CA LEU A 541 26.35 23.48 13.90
C LEU A 541 25.59 24.59 13.18
N GLU A 542 25.47 24.50 11.85
CA GLU A 542 24.60 25.38 11.06
C GLU A 542 23.23 24.72 10.90
N TYR A 543 22.18 25.39 11.35
CA TYR A 543 20.83 24.85 11.38
C TYR A 543 19.88 25.71 10.56
N THR A 544 19.18 25.06 9.64
CA THR A 544 18.24 25.69 8.71
C THR A 544 16.94 24.87 8.65
N GLU A 545 15.99 25.34 7.83
CA GLU A 545 14.71 24.66 7.58
C GLU A 545 14.85 23.43 6.67
N SER A 546 16.04 23.17 6.12
CA SER A 546 16.32 22.07 5.22
C SER A 546 17.67 21.43 5.50
N ARG A 547 17.70 20.12 5.75
CA ARG A 547 18.93 19.42 6.17
C ARG A 547 18.98 17.99 5.66
N LEU A 548 20.18 17.52 5.30
CA LEU A 548 20.40 16.13 4.95
C LEU A 548 20.34 15.24 6.20
N VAL A 549 19.30 14.43 6.35
CA VAL A 549 19.14 13.44 7.42
C VAL A 549 18.85 12.06 6.84
N VAL A 550 19.58 11.04 7.28
CA VAL A 550 19.45 9.63 6.80
C VAL A 550 19.34 9.48 5.26
N GLY A 551 20.00 10.39 4.53
CA GLY A 551 20.06 10.47 3.07
C GLY A 551 18.85 11.09 2.35
N HIS A 552 17.93 11.70 3.10
CA HIS A 552 16.82 12.53 2.60
C HIS A 552 17.02 13.98 3.04
N VAL A 553 16.39 14.92 2.35
CA VAL A 553 16.45 16.36 2.65
C VAL A 553 15.02 16.84 2.91
N PRO A 554 14.48 16.68 4.13
CA PRO A 554 13.26 17.36 4.54
C PRO A 554 13.44 18.88 4.48
N ASP A 555 12.47 19.56 3.88
CA ASP A 555 12.31 21.01 3.88
C ASP A 555 11.03 21.35 4.64
N SER A 556 11.19 21.91 5.84
CA SER A 556 10.10 22.23 6.75
C SER A 556 9.33 23.50 6.38
N ARG A 557 9.89 24.37 5.51
CA ARG A 557 9.22 25.57 5.00
C ARG A 557 8.22 25.20 3.91
N ARG A 558 8.66 24.39 2.96
CA ARG A 558 7.85 23.88 1.83
C ARG A 558 7.03 22.66 2.22
N MET A 559 7.33 22.04 3.37
CA MET A 559 6.72 20.81 3.85
C MET A 559 6.86 19.65 2.84
N VAL A 560 8.06 19.50 2.27
CA VAL A 560 8.41 18.42 1.32
C VAL A 560 9.65 17.65 1.78
N VAL A 561 9.85 16.45 1.25
CA VAL A 561 11.06 15.66 1.40
C VAL A 561 11.69 15.48 0.04
N GLU A 562 12.92 15.92 -0.08
CA GLU A 562 13.74 15.75 -1.27
C GLU A 562 14.68 14.56 -1.15
N LEU A 563 14.94 13.90 -2.28
CA LEU A 563 16.03 12.93 -2.35
C LEU A 563 17.37 13.68 -2.41
N SER A 564 18.37 13.25 -1.62
CA SER A 564 19.67 13.92 -1.63
C SER A 564 20.31 13.93 -3.04
N PRO A 565 21.02 15.02 -3.44
CA PRO A 565 21.67 15.11 -4.74
C PRO A 565 22.54 13.89 -5.06
N ARG A 566 23.30 13.41 -4.07
CA ARG A 566 24.08 12.17 -4.18
C ARG A 566 23.25 10.95 -4.56
N ARG A 567 22.08 10.74 -3.93
CA ARG A 567 21.20 9.62 -4.25
C ARG A 567 20.54 9.81 -5.63
N ARG A 568 20.19 11.04 -6.00
CA ARG A 568 19.70 11.38 -7.35
C ARG A 568 20.73 11.01 -8.42
N SER A 569 21.96 11.50 -8.29
CA SER A 569 23.06 11.19 -9.22
C SER A 569 23.35 9.69 -9.31
N LYS A 570 23.33 8.97 -8.18
CA LYS A 570 23.47 7.51 -8.17
C LYS A 570 22.34 6.83 -8.95
N LEU A 571 21.09 7.23 -8.75
CA LEU A 571 19.96 6.65 -9.44
C LEU A 571 20.03 6.92 -10.96
N ILE A 572 20.33 8.15 -11.36
CA ILE A 572 20.50 8.52 -12.78
C ILE A 572 21.64 7.72 -13.41
N ALA A 573 22.80 7.62 -12.75
CA ALA A 573 23.93 6.83 -13.26
C ALA A 573 23.57 5.34 -13.40
N PHE A 574 22.88 4.79 -12.40
CA PHE A 574 22.44 3.40 -12.38
C PHE A 574 21.40 3.09 -13.47
N LEU A 575 20.50 4.03 -13.76
CA LEU A 575 19.55 3.94 -14.88
C LEU A 575 20.24 4.09 -16.24
N ARG A 576 21.16 5.06 -16.37
CA ARG A 576 21.94 5.33 -17.60
C ARG A 576 22.79 4.12 -18.02
N GLN A 577 23.36 3.41 -17.05
CA GLN A 577 24.17 2.22 -17.29
C GLN A 577 23.32 0.95 -17.50
N GLU A 578 21.99 1.08 -17.61
CA GLU A 578 21.00 -0.01 -17.69
C GLU A 578 21.08 -1.04 -16.55
N GLN A 579 21.82 -0.75 -15.47
CA GLN A 579 22.02 -1.66 -14.33
C GLN A 579 20.69 -1.96 -13.61
N TRP A 580 19.70 -1.06 -13.73
CA TRP A 580 18.35 -1.25 -13.18
C TRP A 580 17.54 -2.36 -13.87
N LEU A 581 17.77 -2.62 -15.16
CA LEU A 581 17.10 -3.72 -15.84
C LEU A 581 17.63 -5.08 -15.43
N GLN A 582 18.87 -5.13 -14.91
CA GLN A 582 19.51 -6.37 -14.53
C GLN A 582 18.64 -7.13 -13.52
N PRO A 583 18.24 -6.61 -12.34
CA PRO A 583 17.45 -7.40 -11.38
C PRO A 583 16.09 -7.91 -11.91
N HIS A 584 15.37 -7.12 -12.71
CA HIS A 584 14.02 -7.46 -13.16
C HIS A 584 13.98 -8.44 -14.32
N LEU A 585 14.88 -8.29 -15.31
CA LEU A 585 15.04 -9.25 -16.39
C LEU A 585 15.72 -10.53 -15.89
N LEU A 586 16.68 -10.36 -14.98
CA LEU A 586 17.28 -11.48 -14.27
C LEU A 586 16.20 -12.22 -13.47
N ARG A 587 15.14 -11.60 -12.94
CA ARG A 587 14.07 -12.31 -12.21
C ARG A 587 13.37 -13.39 -13.04
N ASP A 588 13.00 -13.10 -14.29
CA ASP A 588 12.33 -14.10 -15.14
C ASP A 588 13.30 -15.17 -15.65
N CYS A 589 14.54 -14.80 -15.95
CA CYS A 589 15.59 -15.76 -16.28
C CYS A 589 15.99 -16.62 -15.07
N ILE A 590 16.14 -16.02 -13.89
CA ILE A 590 16.28 -16.69 -12.58
C ILE A 590 15.11 -17.65 -12.41
N ARG A 591 13.86 -17.24 -12.67
CA ARG A 591 12.70 -18.13 -12.52
C ARG A 591 12.77 -19.32 -13.47
N GLN A 592 13.21 -19.13 -14.72
CA GLN A 592 13.39 -20.23 -15.68
C GLN A 592 14.55 -21.15 -15.29
N GLU A 593 15.70 -20.59 -14.92
CA GLU A 593 16.87 -21.34 -14.47
C GLU A 593 16.62 -22.02 -13.13
N TYR A 594 15.82 -21.42 -12.25
CA TYR A 594 15.35 -22.02 -11.00
C TYR A 594 14.45 -23.23 -11.28
N ARG A 595 13.53 -23.12 -12.25
CA ARG A 595 12.73 -24.27 -12.71
C ARG A 595 13.61 -25.39 -13.28
N ARG A 596 14.71 -25.04 -13.97
CA ARG A 596 15.70 -26.01 -14.44
C ARG A 596 16.49 -26.62 -13.29
N ALA A 597 16.91 -25.80 -12.32
CA ALA A 597 17.65 -26.21 -11.14
C ALA A 597 16.84 -27.23 -10.33
N ILE A 598 15.55 -26.97 -10.10
CA ILE A 598 14.63 -27.93 -9.43
C ILE A 598 14.53 -29.25 -10.21
N LYS A 599 14.58 -29.20 -11.54
CA LYS A 599 14.51 -30.40 -12.40
C LYS A 599 15.87 -31.06 -12.63
N SER A 600 16.97 -30.48 -12.15
CA SER A 600 18.32 -30.99 -12.36
C SER A 600 18.57 -32.22 -11.49
N ARG A 601 18.72 -33.38 -12.12
CA ARG A 601 19.04 -34.64 -11.43
C ARG A 601 20.38 -34.58 -10.71
N THR A 602 21.38 -33.92 -11.30
CA THR A 602 22.71 -33.73 -10.70
C THR A 602 22.64 -32.86 -9.45
N LEU A 603 21.90 -31.75 -9.51
CA LEU A 603 21.72 -30.88 -8.35
C LEU A 603 20.95 -31.60 -7.24
N HIS A 604 19.91 -32.36 -7.60
CA HIS A 604 19.16 -33.17 -6.65
C HIS A 604 20.06 -34.22 -5.98
N ALA A 605 20.92 -34.92 -6.74
CA ALA A 605 21.88 -35.86 -6.18
C ALA A 605 22.88 -35.18 -5.22
N GLN A 606 23.41 -34.01 -5.58
CA GLN A 606 24.28 -33.22 -4.70
C GLN A 606 23.57 -32.81 -3.41
N LEU A 607 22.32 -32.34 -3.51
CA LEU A 607 21.49 -32.00 -2.35
C LEU A 607 21.20 -33.21 -1.46
N GLN A 608 20.99 -34.40 -2.03
CA GLN A 608 20.83 -35.64 -1.26
C GLN A 608 22.12 -36.03 -0.52
N VAL A 609 23.29 -35.85 -1.14
CA VAL A 609 24.57 -36.03 -0.46
C VAL A 609 24.72 -35.03 0.69
N PHE A 610 24.40 -33.76 0.47
CA PHE A 610 24.42 -32.75 1.53
C PHE A 610 23.46 -33.07 2.68
N HIS A 611 22.24 -33.51 2.36
CA HIS A 611 21.26 -33.94 3.36
C HIS A 611 21.78 -35.11 4.22
N ARG A 612 22.50 -36.06 3.62
CA ARG A 612 23.12 -37.18 4.34
C ARG A 612 24.30 -36.76 5.21
N GLN A 613 25.06 -35.74 4.81
CA GLN A 613 26.21 -35.22 5.55
C GLN A 613 25.80 -34.29 6.70
N LEU A 614 24.59 -33.72 6.65
CA LEU A 614 24.05 -32.90 7.73
C LEU A 614 23.75 -33.76 8.97
N PRO A 615 24.18 -33.34 10.18
CA PRO A 615 23.66 -33.90 11.42
C PRO A 615 22.14 -33.72 11.52
N ARG A 616 21.44 -34.66 12.17
CA ARG A 616 19.96 -34.60 12.34
C ARG A 616 19.47 -33.32 13.00
N SER A 617 20.26 -32.77 13.93
CA SER A 617 19.97 -31.50 14.60
C SER A 617 20.01 -30.28 13.68
N LEU A 618 20.51 -30.41 12.45
CA LEU A 618 20.63 -29.35 11.45
C LEU A 618 19.73 -29.55 10.22
N TYR A 619 18.77 -30.46 10.28
CA TYR A 619 17.91 -30.77 9.13
C TYR A 619 17.01 -29.61 8.73
N ASP A 620 16.62 -28.77 9.69
CA ASP A 620 15.92 -27.50 9.48
C ASP A 620 16.70 -26.54 8.55
N ARG A 621 18.05 -26.61 8.56
CA ARG A 621 18.92 -25.81 7.67
C ARG A 621 18.92 -26.27 6.22
N PHE A 622 18.44 -27.49 5.94
CA PHE A 622 18.51 -28.05 4.60
C PHE A 622 17.77 -27.20 3.57
N ASP A 623 16.64 -26.59 3.95
CA ASP A 623 15.89 -25.71 3.06
C ASP A 623 16.69 -24.47 2.66
N GLN A 624 17.42 -23.85 3.60
CA GLN A 624 18.28 -22.70 3.31
C GLN A 624 19.46 -23.09 2.41
N LEU A 625 20.11 -24.23 2.69
CA LEU A 625 21.23 -24.75 1.88
C LEU A 625 20.77 -25.12 0.47
N ARG A 626 19.59 -25.72 0.35
CA ARG A 626 18.93 -25.99 -0.93
C ARG A 626 18.70 -24.69 -1.70
N CYS A 627 18.14 -23.67 -1.06
CA CYS A 627 17.95 -22.36 -1.68
C CYS A 627 19.28 -21.75 -2.15
N ARG A 628 20.35 -21.84 -1.36
CA ARG A 628 21.70 -21.37 -1.75
C ARG A 628 22.23 -22.13 -2.97
N LYS A 629 22.15 -23.46 -3.01
CA LYS A 629 22.61 -24.27 -4.15
C LYS A 629 21.80 -24.03 -5.41
N LEU A 630 20.49 -23.84 -5.26
CA LEU A 630 19.62 -23.41 -6.37
C LEU A 630 20.06 -22.02 -6.88
N ALA A 631 20.36 -21.07 -5.98
CA ALA A 631 20.86 -19.75 -6.35
C ALA A 631 22.24 -19.81 -7.04
N GLU A 632 23.18 -20.61 -6.53
CA GLU A 632 24.49 -20.84 -7.16
C GLU A 632 24.36 -21.44 -8.56
N PHE A 633 23.49 -22.43 -8.75
CA PHE A 633 23.20 -23.02 -10.06
C PHE A 633 22.67 -21.97 -11.03
N VAL A 634 21.71 -21.16 -10.58
CA VAL A 634 21.14 -20.07 -11.37
C VAL A 634 22.23 -19.05 -11.74
N TRP A 635 23.07 -18.65 -10.78
CA TRP A 635 24.15 -17.68 -10.98
C TRP A 635 25.22 -18.18 -11.96
N ARG A 636 25.60 -19.46 -11.87
CA ARG A 636 26.62 -20.08 -12.73
C ARG A 636 26.14 -20.37 -14.15
N SER A 637 24.85 -20.28 -14.43
CA SER A 637 24.32 -20.52 -15.78
C SER A 637 24.88 -19.57 -16.84
N GLN A 638 25.38 -18.39 -16.44
CA GLN A 638 25.96 -17.35 -17.32
C GLN A 638 25.08 -17.01 -18.53
N ARG A 639 23.77 -17.27 -18.43
CA ARG A 639 22.86 -17.18 -19.56
C ARG A 639 22.58 -15.72 -19.86
N ARG A 640 22.83 -15.31 -21.10
CA ARG A 640 22.56 -13.94 -21.55
C ARG A 640 21.05 -13.71 -21.62
N VAL A 641 20.62 -12.56 -21.10
CA VAL A 641 19.21 -12.13 -21.13
C VAL A 641 19.05 -11.04 -22.17
N GLN A 642 18.04 -11.17 -23.04
CA GLN A 642 17.70 -10.11 -23.98
C GLN A 642 16.73 -9.14 -23.32
N ILE A 643 17.07 -7.85 -23.37
CA ILE A 643 16.22 -6.75 -22.95
C ILE A 643 15.19 -6.51 -24.06
N SER A 644 13.90 -6.68 -23.77
CA SER A 644 12.86 -6.37 -24.75
C SER A 644 12.77 -4.86 -25.00
N ARG A 645 12.42 -4.46 -26.22
CA ARG A 645 12.20 -3.05 -26.59
C ARG A 645 11.24 -2.34 -25.63
N ALA A 646 10.18 -3.01 -25.17
CA ALA A 646 9.21 -2.44 -24.22
C ALA A 646 9.84 -2.11 -22.85
N CYS A 647 10.77 -2.94 -22.36
CA CYS A 647 11.49 -2.69 -21.11
C CYS A 647 12.46 -1.51 -21.26
N THR A 648 13.18 -1.44 -22.39
CA THR A 648 14.05 -0.31 -22.72
C THR A 648 13.26 0.99 -22.83
N THR A 649 12.10 0.97 -23.51
CA THR A 649 11.21 2.15 -23.61
C THR A 649 10.71 2.60 -22.25
N ALA A 650 10.25 1.69 -21.38
CA ALA A 650 9.79 2.05 -20.04
C ALA A 650 10.92 2.64 -19.18
N LEU A 651 12.14 2.10 -19.28
CA LEU A 651 13.31 2.70 -18.64
C LEU A 651 13.60 4.10 -19.15
N HIS A 652 13.56 4.31 -20.47
CA HIS A 652 13.83 5.61 -21.07
C HIS A 652 12.80 6.63 -20.58
N VAL A 653 11.52 6.27 -20.49
CA VAL A 653 10.49 7.16 -19.90
C VAL A 653 10.84 7.56 -18.46
N VAL A 654 11.24 6.59 -17.62
CA VAL A 654 11.64 6.87 -16.22
C VAL A 654 12.92 7.70 -16.18
N TYR A 655 13.92 7.38 -16.99
CA TYR A 655 15.19 8.11 -17.09
C TYR A 655 14.98 9.54 -17.56
N ASP A 656 14.23 9.73 -18.65
CA ASP A 656 13.90 11.03 -19.23
C ASP A 656 13.10 11.87 -18.22
N TYR A 657 12.14 11.28 -17.51
CA TYR A 657 11.43 11.95 -16.41
C TYR A 657 12.38 12.38 -15.28
N LEU A 658 13.30 11.51 -14.88
CA LEU A 658 14.22 11.78 -13.79
C LEU A 658 15.34 12.78 -14.15
N VAL A 659 15.74 12.84 -15.42
CA VAL A 659 16.74 13.80 -15.94
C VAL A 659 16.09 15.12 -16.36
N ALA A 660 14.81 15.12 -16.70
CA ALA A 660 14.04 16.35 -16.86
C ALA A 660 14.05 17.16 -15.54
N ALA A 661 13.87 18.48 -15.64
CA ALA A 661 13.90 19.42 -14.51
C ALA A 661 12.67 19.29 -13.57
N HIS A 662 12.12 18.08 -13.42
CA HIS A 662 11.04 17.79 -12.48
C HIS A 662 11.58 17.80 -11.04
N PRO A 663 10.81 18.30 -10.07
CA PRO A 663 11.22 18.28 -8.68
C PRO A 663 11.16 16.85 -8.12
N TRP A 664 12.31 16.35 -7.63
CA TRP A 664 12.40 15.04 -6.97
C TRP A 664 12.07 15.17 -5.49
N GLU A 665 10.81 15.47 -5.23
CA GLU A 665 10.28 15.75 -3.90
C GLU A 665 8.92 15.10 -3.68
N GLN A 666 8.62 14.84 -2.42
CA GLN A 666 7.33 14.32 -1.99
C GLN A 666 6.82 15.17 -0.82
N PRO A 667 5.57 15.66 -0.83
CA PRO A 667 5.00 16.34 0.32
C PRO A 667 5.09 15.50 1.60
N ILE A 668 5.52 16.11 2.71
CA ILE A 668 5.59 15.45 4.03
C ILE A 668 4.21 14.86 4.37
N GLY A 669 3.15 15.62 4.08
CA GLY A 669 1.76 15.22 4.30
C GLY A 669 1.34 13.92 3.61
N HIS A 670 2.06 13.46 2.57
CA HIS A 670 1.82 12.18 1.89
C HIS A 670 2.62 11.01 2.48
N ILE A 671 3.62 11.31 3.32
CA ILE A 671 4.51 10.31 3.94
C ILE A 671 4.06 10.00 5.37
N VAL A 672 3.63 11.04 6.10
CA VAL A 672 3.15 10.93 7.48
C VAL A 672 1.79 10.22 7.52
N SER A 673 1.55 9.45 8.59
CA SER A 673 0.25 8.78 8.77
C SER A 673 -0.80 9.81 9.20
N ARG A 674 -1.87 9.92 8.40
CA ARG A 674 -2.89 10.95 8.53
C ARG A 674 -4.26 10.42 8.14
N ASP A 675 -5.28 11.14 8.57
CA ASP A 675 -6.63 10.87 8.11
C ASP A 675 -6.81 11.37 6.67
N PRO A 676 -7.40 10.57 5.78
CA PRO A 676 -7.75 11.05 4.46
C PRO A 676 -8.66 12.27 4.52
N ALA A 677 -8.32 13.30 3.76
CA ALA A 677 -9.11 14.52 3.65
C ALA A 677 -10.42 14.28 2.88
N PHE A 678 -10.40 13.31 1.95
CA PHE A 678 -11.58 12.88 1.20
C PHE A 678 -11.68 11.36 1.24
N PHE A 679 -12.89 10.82 1.34
CA PHE A 679 -13.11 9.38 1.31
C PHE A 679 -13.98 9.00 0.12
N ALA A 680 -13.47 8.10 -0.70
CA ALA A 680 -14.23 7.45 -1.74
C ALA A 680 -14.46 5.97 -1.40
N THR A 681 -15.64 5.48 -1.74
CA THR A 681 -16.01 4.07 -1.71
C THR A 681 -16.24 3.61 -3.13
N THR A 682 -15.74 2.43 -3.48
CA THR A 682 -15.85 1.90 -4.84
C THR A 682 -16.36 0.47 -4.82
N TYR A 683 -17.14 0.10 -5.84
CA TYR A 683 -17.66 -1.26 -5.98
C TYR A 683 -17.86 -1.58 -7.46
N ALA A 684 -17.44 -2.77 -7.91
CA ALA A 684 -17.73 -3.24 -9.26
C ALA A 684 -18.69 -4.43 -9.23
N SER A 685 -19.65 -4.42 -10.16
CA SER A 685 -20.58 -5.51 -10.39
C SER A 685 -20.52 -5.96 -11.85
N GLU A 686 -21.23 -7.03 -12.21
CA GLU A 686 -21.44 -7.39 -13.62
C GLU A 686 -22.22 -6.32 -14.40
N GLN A 687 -22.83 -5.34 -13.72
CA GLN A 687 -23.70 -4.33 -14.33
C GLN A 687 -22.98 -2.99 -14.51
N ALA A 688 -22.20 -2.56 -13.51
CA ALA A 688 -21.53 -1.27 -13.50
C ALA A 688 -20.40 -1.22 -12.47
N VAL A 689 -19.55 -0.21 -12.61
CA VAL A 689 -18.67 0.28 -11.53
C VAL A 689 -19.37 1.47 -10.88
N GLY A 690 -19.54 1.40 -9.56
CA GLY A 690 -20.04 2.48 -8.72
C GLY A 690 -18.91 3.08 -7.90
N VAL A 691 -18.84 4.40 -7.88
CA VAL A 691 -17.91 5.19 -7.06
C VAL A 691 -18.72 6.23 -6.32
N ALA A 692 -18.48 6.41 -5.02
CA ALA A 692 -19.09 7.47 -4.23
C ALA A 692 -18.05 8.15 -3.36
N ILE A 693 -18.06 9.48 -3.33
CA ILE A 693 -17.24 10.35 -2.50
C ILE A 693 -18.18 11.18 -1.62
N PRO A 694 -18.67 10.64 -0.48
CA PRO A 694 -19.71 11.27 0.32
C PRO A 694 -19.32 12.67 0.80
N SER A 695 -18.05 12.86 1.17
CA SER A 695 -17.54 14.15 1.67
C SER A 695 -17.64 15.29 0.65
N LEU A 696 -17.70 14.95 -0.64
CA LEU A 696 -17.84 15.92 -1.74
C LEU A 696 -19.23 15.89 -2.38
N ALA A 697 -20.14 15.03 -1.88
CA ALA A 697 -21.40 14.70 -2.53
C ALA A 697 -21.25 14.28 -4.02
N LEU A 698 -20.08 13.70 -4.38
CA LEU A 698 -19.81 13.23 -5.74
C LEU A 698 -20.04 11.72 -5.82
N TRP A 699 -20.50 11.24 -6.98
CA TRP A 699 -20.56 9.82 -7.27
C TRP A 699 -20.52 9.60 -8.79
N CYS A 700 -20.18 8.39 -9.21
CA CYS A 700 -20.00 8.00 -10.59
C CYS A 700 -20.58 6.61 -10.85
N PHE A 701 -21.29 6.49 -11.97
CA PHE A 701 -21.80 5.24 -12.51
C PHE A 701 -21.19 4.99 -13.87
N LEU A 702 -20.44 3.90 -13.99
CA LEU A 702 -19.86 3.44 -15.24
C LEU A 702 -20.47 2.09 -15.64
N PRO A 703 -21.40 2.05 -16.63
CA PRO A 703 -22.04 0.80 -17.04
C PRO A 703 -21.05 -0.16 -17.70
N VAL A 704 -21.17 -1.45 -17.39
CA VAL A 704 -20.41 -2.51 -18.07
C VAL A 704 -21.00 -2.73 -19.46
N SER A 705 -20.21 -2.49 -20.49
CA SER A 705 -20.63 -2.68 -21.88
C SER A 705 -20.89 -4.16 -22.21
N LEU A 706 -21.70 -4.45 -23.23
CA LEU A 706 -21.97 -5.83 -23.66
C LEU A 706 -20.66 -6.61 -24.00
N PRO A 707 -19.68 -6.03 -24.74
CA PRO A 707 -18.37 -6.66 -24.93
C PRO A 707 -17.59 -6.89 -23.63
N THR A 708 -17.61 -5.94 -22.69
CA THR A 708 -16.96 -6.12 -21.38
C THR A 708 -17.64 -7.22 -20.57
N TRP A 709 -18.97 -7.28 -20.62
CA TRP A 709 -19.78 -8.29 -19.94
C TRP A 709 -19.53 -9.70 -20.47
N THR A 710 -19.39 -9.86 -21.79
CA THR A 710 -19.04 -11.17 -22.39
C THR A 710 -17.64 -11.63 -21.99
N LEU A 711 -16.69 -10.71 -21.75
CA LEU A 711 -15.36 -11.05 -21.25
C LEU A 711 -15.34 -11.41 -19.76
N LEU A 712 -16.24 -10.81 -18.95
CA LEU A 712 -16.41 -11.13 -17.52
C LEU A 712 -17.07 -12.49 -17.30
N LYS A 713 -17.90 -12.96 -18.24
CA LYS A 713 -18.55 -14.25 -18.13
C LYS A 713 -17.68 -15.39 -18.67
N PRO A 714 -17.51 -16.50 -17.92
CA PRO A 714 -16.86 -17.68 -18.45
C PRO A 714 -17.69 -18.29 -19.59
N PRO A 715 -17.09 -18.69 -20.72
CA PRO A 715 -17.76 -19.55 -21.70
C PRO A 715 -18.08 -20.91 -21.06
N ARG A 716 -19.05 -21.66 -21.62
CA ARG A 716 -19.58 -22.90 -21.02
C ARG A 716 -18.52 -23.90 -20.52
N ASN A 717 -17.30 -23.91 -21.10
CA ASN A 717 -16.17 -24.76 -20.71
C ASN A 717 -14.82 -23.99 -20.56
N GLY A 718 -14.83 -22.70 -20.20
CA GLY A 718 -13.59 -21.93 -20.08
C GLY A 718 -13.56 -20.95 -18.92
N ARG A 719 -12.39 -20.39 -18.64
CA ARG A 719 -12.22 -19.31 -17.66
C ARG A 719 -12.62 -17.98 -18.28
N ALA A 720 -13.19 -17.07 -17.48
CA ALA A 720 -13.46 -15.70 -17.89
C ALA A 720 -12.16 -15.03 -18.37
N GLN A 721 -12.23 -14.23 -19.45
CA GLN A 721 -11.08 -13.55 -20.02
C GLN A 721 -10.72 -12.27 -19.23
N LEU A 722 -11.71 -11.67 -18.55
CA LEU A 722 -11.54 -10.51 -17.69
C LEU A 722 -12.03 -10.83 -16.27
N HIS A 723 -11.24 -10.48 -15.25
CA HIS A 723 -11.61 -10.67 -13.85
C HIS A 723 -12.22 -9.38 -13.27
N ILE A 724 -13.25 -9.50 -12.42
CA ILE A 724 -13.99 -8.37 -11.84
C ILE A 724 -13.10 -7.37 -11.08
N ASN A 725 -12.03 -7.84 -10.42
CA ASN A 725 -11.02 -7.00 -9.76
C ASN A 725 -10.41 -5.92 -10.68
N THR A 726 -10.37 -6.16 -11.99
CA THR A 726 -9.92 -5.17 -12.99
C THR A 726 -10.83 -3.96 -13.01
N LEU A 727 -12.16 -4.19 -12.91
CA LEU A 727 -13.17 -3.14 -12.84
C LEU A 727 -13.18 -2.45 -11.48
N GLU A 728 -12.92 -3.19 -10.39
CA GLU A 728 -12.79 -2.57 -9.08
C GLU A 728 -11.58 -1.61 -9.01
N PHE A 729 -10.47 -1.97 -9.66
CA PHE A 729 -9.29 -1.09 -9.79
C PHE A 729 -9.61 0.17 -10.60
N ILE A 730 -10.36 0.05 -11.69
CA ILE A 730 -10.87 1.21 -12.45
C ILE A 730 -11.73 2.10 -11.54
N GLY A 731 -12.55 1.52 -10.66
CA GLY A 731 -13.30 2.27 -9.66
C GLY A 731 -12.41 3.13 -8.76
N ILE A 732 -11.27 2.60 -8.29
CA ILE A 732 -10.28 3.37 -7.52
C ILE A 732 -9.70 4.50 -8.36
N MET A 733 -9.27 4.22 -9.59
CA MET A 733 -8.73 5.25 -10.49
C MET A 733 -9.74 6.38 -10.69
N LEU A 734 -11.00 6.05 -10.96
CA LEU A 734 -12.07 7.02 -11.13
C LEU A 734 -12.31 7.84 -9.86
N GLY A 735 -12.38 7.21 -8.69
CA GLY A 735 -12.50 7.93 -7.42
C GLY A 735 -11.34 8.91 -7.20
N PHE A 736 -10.11 8.49 -7.52
CA PHE A 736 -8.93 9.34 -7.40
C PHE A 736 -8.97 10.51 -8.38
N ILE A 737 -9.21 10.25 -9.68
CA ILE A 737 -9.33 11.27 -10.72
C ILE A 737 -10.42 12.28 -10.39
N MET A 738 -11.59 11.83 -9.91
CA MET A 738 -12.70 12.70 -9.52
C MET A 738 -12.33 13.60 -8.34
N THR A 739 -11.63 13.04 -7.35
CA THR A 739 -11.17 13.80 -6.17
C THR A 739 -10.12 14.83 -6.60
N GLU A 740 -9.15 14.44 -7.44
CA GLU A 740 -8.12 15.32 -7.97
C GLU A 740 -8.71 16.45 -8.80
N ALA A 741 -9.63 16.15 -9.72
CA ALA A 741 -10.32 17.14 -10.52
C ALA A 741 -11.04 18.17 -9.63
N TYR A 742 -11.72 17.72 -8.57
CA TYR A 742 -12.34 18.62 -7.60
C TYR A 742 -11.31 19.52 -6.91
N VAL A 743 -10.19 18.97 -6.45
CA VAL A 743 -9.11 19.73 -5.79
C VAL A 743 -8.53 20.78 -6.74
N LEU A 744 -8.22 20.41 -7.99
CA LEU A 744 -7.67 21.30 -9.01
C LEU A 744 -8.64 22.44 -9.39
N LEU A 745 -9.95 22.15 -9.47
CA LEU A 745 -10.98 23.14 -9.77
C LEU A 745 -11.28 24.07 -8.57
N SER A 746 -10.96 23.64 -7.34
CA SER A 746 -11.26 24.36 -6.09
C SER A 746 -10.09 25.22 -5.57
N THR A 747 -9.06 25.43 -6.40
CA THR A 747 -7.72 26.00 -6.06
C THR A 747 -7.70 27.40 -5.45
N LYS A 748 -8.82 28.15 -5.42
CA LYS A 748 -8.92 29.44 -4.70
C LYS A 748 -9.36 29.33 -3.24
N ARG A 749 -9.83 28.17 -2.77
CA ARG A 749 -10.44 27.98 -1.43
C ARG A 749 -9.85 26.84 -0.61
N LEU A 750 -8.98 26.02 -1.20
CA LEU A 750 -8.34 24.89 -0.53
C LEU A 750 -6.89 25.25 -0.15
N PRO A 751 -6.41 24.86 1.05
CA PRO A 751 -5.02 25.05 1.44
C PRO A 751 -4.05 24.40 0.44
N PRO A 752 -2.77 24.82 0.41
CA PRO A 752 -1.74 24.29 -0.46
C PRO A 752 -1.73 22.77 -0.55
N ILE A 753 -1.44 22.30 -1.75
CA ILE A 753 -1.49 20.93 -2.27
C ILE A 753 -0.87 19.85 -1.34
N ALA A 754 0.06 20.22 -0.46
CA ALA A 754 0.72 19.32 0.50
C ALA A 754 -0.20 18.65 1.55
N ASN A 755 -1.51 18.92 1.55
CA ASN A 755 -2.42 18.60 2.64
C ASN A 755 -3.45 17.50 2.38
N PHE A 756 -3.65 17.06 1.13
CA PHE A 756 -4.78 16.20 0.79
C PHE A 756 -4.37 14.75 0.53
N ILE A 757 -4.99 13.83 1.27
CA ILE A 757 -4.96 12.39 1.00
C ILE A 757 -6.36 11.93 0.63
N ALA A 758 -6.50 11.21 -0.48
CA ALA A 758 -7.72 10.52 -0.84
C ALA A 758 -7.72 9.08 -0.28
N GLY A 759 -8.74 8.77 0.51
CA GLY A 759 -8.97 7.47 1.11
C GLY A 759 -9.89 6.64 0.23
N MET A 760 -9.38 5.62 -0.42
CA MET A 760 -10.17 4.73 -1.28
C MET A 760 -10.51 3.45 -0.52
N ARG A 761 -11.80 3.10 -0.40
CA ARG A 761 -12.27 1.89 0.26
C ARG A 761 -12.87 0.91 -0.75
N GLN A 762 -12.36 -0.32 -0.81
CA GLN A 762 -12.81 -1.37 -1.75
C GLN A 762 -13.19 -2.69 -1.06
N TYR A 763 -14.19 -3.38 -1.63
CA TYR A 763 -14.73 -4.66 -1.16
C TYR A 763 -13.76 -5.86 -1.26
N ARG A 764 -12.95 -5.99 -2.33
CA ARG A 764 -11.99 -7.09 -2.53
C ARG A 764 -10.73 -6.66 -3.31
N GLY A 765 -9.92 -5.78 -2.73
CA GLY A 765 -8.81 -5.14 -3.46
C GLY A 765 -7.41 -5.53 -3.00
N GLY A 766 -6.94 -6.74 -3.28
CA GLY A 766 -5.56 -7.13 -2.95
C GLY A 766 -4.47 -6.26 -3.63
N TRP A 767 -4.69 -5.69 -4.82
CA TRP A 767 -3.57 -5.33 -5.70
C TRP A 767 -2.84 -4.02 -5.31
N LEU A 768 -3.58 -3.03 -4.79
CA LEU A 768 -3.03 -1.80 -4.21
C LEU A 768 -2.77 -1.95 -2.69
N VAL A 769 -3.56 -2.78 -2.00
CA VAL A 769 -3.43 -3.01 -0.55
C VAL A 769 -2.22 -3.91 -0.22
N THR A 770 -1.81 -4.81 -1.13
CA THR A 770 -0.62 -5.68 -0.99
C THR A 770 0.54 -5.24 -1.90
N GLU A 771 0.96 -3.97 -1.82
CA GLU A 771 2.26 -3.50 -2.34
C GLU A 771 2.39 -3.33 -3.88
N MET A 772 1.33 -2.93 -4.60
CA MET A 772 1.39 -2.62 -6.04
C MET A 772 1.91 -3.76 -6.94
N SER A 773 1.60 -5.02 -6.62
CA SER A 773 2.08 -6.17 -7.41
C SER A 773 0.94 -7.06 -7.90
N THR A 774 1.00 -7.47 -9.18
CA THR A 774 0.02 -8.40 -9.76
C THR A 774 0.60 -9.31 -10.84
N GLY A 775 0.18 -10.57 -10.80
CA GLY A 775 0.48 -11.57 -11.83
C GLY A 775 -0.32 -11.39 -13.13
N SER A 776 -1.40 -10.62 -13.12
CA SER A 776 -2.25 -10.39 -14.30
C SER A 776 -1.64 -9.36 -15.24
N ALA A 777 -1.57 -9.69 -16.54
CA ALA A 777 -1.13 -8.75 -17.56
C ALA A 777 -2.04 -7.51 -17.64
N ALA A 778 -3.36 -7.68 -17.49
CA ALA A 778 -4.33 -6.59 -17.58
C ALA A 778 -4.12 -5.55 -16.48
N GLY A 779 -4.03 -5.95 -15.20
CA GLY A 779 -3.82 -4.94 -14.16
C GLY A 779 -2.36 -4.54 -13.95
N ARG A 780 -1.35 -5.23 -14.52
CA ARG A 780 -0.02 -4.61 -14.67
C ARG A 780 -0.08 -3.38 -15.58
N ARG A 781 -0.83 -3.45 -16.69
CA ARG A 781 -1.04 -2.31 -17.59
C ARG A 781 -1.84 -1.19 -16.92
N LEU A 782 -2.88 -1.52 -16.14
CA LEU A 782 -3.64 -0.52 -15.39
C LEU A 782 -2.81 0.14 -14.28
N LEU A 783 -1.99 -0.64 -13.55
CA LEU A 783 -1.06 -0.10 -12.56
C LEU A 783 -0.07 0.88 -13.23
N GLN A 784 0.47 0.53 -14.40
CA GLN A 784 1.35 1.43 -15.14
C GLN A 784 0.64 2.73 -15.53
N LEU A 785 -0.55 2.64 -16.13
CA LEU A 785 -1.35 3.81 -16.50
C LEU A 785 -1.65 4.70 -15.29
N PHE A 786 -2.01 4.09 -14.15
CA PHE A 786 -2.32 4.83 -12.94
C PHE A 786 -1.08 5.46 -12.31
N ALA A 787 0.07 4.77 -12.35
CA ALA A 787 1.34 5.33 -11.89
C ALA A 787 1.77 6.53 -12.74
N GLU A 788 1.66 6.43 -14.07
CA GLU A 788 1.92 7.55 -14.99
C GLU A 788 1.01 8.75 -14.71
N TYR A 789 -0.27 8.51 -14.40
CA TYR A 789 -1.21 9.56 -13.98
C TYR A 789 -0.81 10.21 -12.65
N GLN A 790 -0.44 9.40 -11.65
CA GLN A 790 -0.06 9.88 -10.32
C GLN A 790 1.22 10.71 -10.31
N LEU A 791 2.16 10.52 -11.25
CA LEU A 791 3.38 11.33 -11.35
C LEU A 791 3.10 12.83 -11.54
N LEU A 792 1.92 13.17 -12.05
CA LEU A 792 1.49 14.56 -12.28
C LEU A 792 0.46 15.02 -11.25
N SER A 793 0.04 14.13 -10.34
CA SER A 793 -1.06 14.40 -9.42
C SER A 793 -0.57 15.11 -8.16
N PRO A 794 -1.23 16.21 -7.75
CA PRO A 794 -0.98 16.85 -6.48
C PRO A 794 -1.53 16.06 -5.28
N LEU A 795 -2.30 15.00 -5.49
CA LEU A 795 -3.10 14.34 -4.46
C LEU A 795 -2.42 13.05 -3.93
N GLY A 796 -2.28 12.92 -2.62
CA GLY A 796 -1.85 11.67 -2.00
C GLY A 796 -2.94 10.59 -2.05
N LEU A 797 -2.56 9.31 -2.12
CA LEU A 797 -3.51 8.18 -2.12
C LEU A 797 -3.27 7.24 -0.94
N VAL A 798 -4.34 6.91 -0.21
CA VAL A 798 -4.36 5.81 0.77
C VAL A 798 -5.51 4.87 0.42
N VAL A 799 -5.22 3.58 0.27
CA VAL A 799 -6.22 2.56 -0.06
C VAL A 799 -6.42 1.63 1.13
N LYS A 800 -7.67 1.42 1.56
CA LYS A 800 -8.04 0.49 2.64
C LYS A 800 -9.11 -0.50 2.15
N HIS A 801 -9.12 -1.69 2.73
CA HIS A 801 -10.22 -2.64 2.52
C HIS A 801 -11.48 -2.20 3.30
N ILE A 802 -12.67 -2.43 2.73
CA ILE A 802 -13.96 -2.27 3.41
C ILE A 802 -14.80 -3.52 3.24
N ALA A 803 -15.44 -4.00 4.30
CA ALA A 803 -16.34 -5.14 4.19
C ALA A 803 -17.56 -4.77 3.34
N GLY A 804 -18.11 -5.75 2.62
CA GLY A 804 -19.20 -5.49 1.66
C GLY A 804 -20.51 -5.07 2.31
N ALA A 805 -20.73 -5.51 3.55
CA ALA A 805 -21.87 -5.07 4.36
C ALA A 805 -21.82 -3.55 4.63
N ASP A 806 -20.61 -2.98 4.70
CA ASP A 806 -20.38 -1.58 5.04
C ASP A 806 -20.24 -0.69 3.79
N ASN A 807 -20.09 -1.28 2.60
CA ASN A 807 -19.93 -0.58 1.33
C ASN A 807 -21.26 -0.38 0.58
N THR A 808 -22.28 0.09 1.31
CA THR A 808 -23.66 0.13 0.82
C THR A 808 -23.87 1.12 -0.32
N LEU A 809 -23.22 2.29 -0.27
CA LEU A 809 -23.45 3.37 -1.25
C LEU A 809 -22.86 3.04 -2.63
N ALA A 810 -21.59 2.62 -2.69
CA ALA A 810 -20.98 2.23 -3.96
C ALA A 810 -21.59 0.94 -4.54
N ASP A 811 -22.00 -0.02 -3.69
CA ASP A 811 -22.76 -1.20 -4.14
C ASP A 811 -24.11 -0.78 -4.74
N LEU A 812 -24.87 0.09 -4.07
CA LEU A 812 -26.14 0.63 -4.58
C LEU A 812 -25.97 1.32 -5.94
N ILE A 813 -24.93 2.12 -6.12
CA ILE A 813 -24.63 2.75 -7.42
C ILE A 813 -24.28 1.70 -8.47
N SER A 814 -23.44 0.73 -8.13
CA SER A 814 -23.05 -0.34 -9.05
C SER A 814 -24.19 -1.33 -9.37
N ARG A 815 -25.25 -1.35 -8.55
CA ARG A 815 -26.41 -2.27 -8.62
C ARG A 815 -27.71 -1.58 -8.19
N PRO A 816 -28.26 -0.63 -8.99
CA PRO A 816 -29.36 0.23 -8.57
C PRO A 816 -30.68 -0.54 -8.29
N CYS A 817 -30.83 -1.05 -7.07
CA CYS A 817 -31.98 -1.79 -6.53
C CYS A 817 -32.36 -1.22 -5.16
N LEU A 818 -33.65 -1.10 -4.84
CA LEU A 818 -34.11 -0.83 -3.45
C LEU A 818 -34.52 -2.16 -2.79
N PRO A 819 -34.12 -2.41 -1.53
CA PRO A 819 -35.02 -2.06 -0.41
C PRO A 819 -34.38 -1.58 0.92
N SER A 820 -33.15 -1.05 0.98
CA SER A 820 -32.49 -0.73 2.28
C SER A 820 -32.93 0.59 2.97
N ALA A 821 -33.23 1.66 2.23
CA ALA A 821 -33.44 2.99 2.85
C ALA A 821 -34.76 3.15 3.64
N LYS A 822 -35.86 2.50 3.22
CA LYS A 822 -37.16 2.54 3.92
C LYS A 822 -37.12 1.76 5.24
N ARG A 823 -36.37 0.64 5.27
CA ARG A 823 -36.16 -0.19 6.46
C ARG A 823 -35.43 0.57 7.57
N THR A 824 -34.31 1.21 7.23
CA THR A 824 -33.48 1.94 8.19
C THR A 824 -34.23 3.13 8.79
N ARG A 825 -34.95 3.92 7.98
CA ARG A 825 -35.79 5.03 8.48
C ARG A 825 -36.86 4.57 9.48
N ILE A 826 -37.51 3.42 9.24
CA ILE A 826 -38.55 2.92 10.14
C ILE A 826 -37.93 2.37 11.44
N LEU A 827 -36.81 1.63 11.36
CA LEU A 827 -36.10 1.17 12.56
C LEU A 827 -35.56 2.34 13.39
N ASP A 828 -35.05 3.40 12.75
CA ASP A 828 -34.50 4.56 13.45
C ASP A 828 -35.59 5.43 14.10
N SER A 829 -36.81 5.40 13.57
CA SER A 829 -37.98 6.05 14.20
C SER A 829 -38.51 5.31 15.44
N LEU A 830 -37.97 4.12 15.76
CA LEU A 830 -38.35 3.33 16.93
C LEU A 830 -37.32 3.49 18.08
N PRO A 831 -37.75 3.32 19.35
CA PRO A 831 -36.85 3.38 20.51
C PRO A 831 -35.74 2.30 20.46
N PRO A 832 -34.52 2.55 20.97
CA PRO A 832 -33.35 1.68 20.80
C PRO A 832 -33.56 0.22 21.21
N LYS A 833 -34.19 -0.04 22.37
CA LYS A 833 -34.49 -1.40 22.86
C LYS A 833 -35.46 -2.15 21.94
N SER A 834 -36.36 -1.45 21.26
CA SER A 834 -37.37 -2.02 20.37
C SER A 834 -36.82 -2.33 18.97
N ARG A 835 -35.71 -1.70 18.56
CA ARG A 835 -35.08 -1.91 17.23
C ARG A 835 -34.60 -3.34 17.05
N ALA A 836 -33.91 -3.90 18.05
CA ALA A 836 -33.38 -5.26 17.99
C ALA A 836 -34.50 -6.33 18.06
N ALA A 837 -35.53 -6.08 18.87
CA ALA A 837 -36.64 -7.01 19.06
C ALA A 837 -37.60 -7.04 17.85
N LEU A 838 -37.81 -5.91 17.18
CA LEU A 838 -38.77 -5.79 16.08
C LEU A 838 -38.11 -5.90 14.69
N ALA A 839 -36.79 -5.83 14.57
CA ALA A 839 -36.10 -5.99 13.28
C ALA A 839 -36.45 -7.30 12.54
N PRO A 840 -36.51 -8.50 13.18
CA PRO A 840 -36.87 -9.73 12.49
C PRO A 840 -38.32 -9.72 11.98
N THR A 841 -39.20 -9.09 12.74
CA THR A 841 -40.64 -8.95 12.44
C THR A 841 -40.87 -7.91 11.35
N LEU A 842 -40.14 -6.79 11.37
CA LEU A 842 -40.16 -5.79 10.31
C LEU A 842 -39.60 -6.38 9.01
N ASP A 843 -38.58 -7.24 9.09
CA ASP A 843 -38.09 -8.00 7.94
C ASP A 843 -39.13 -9.01 7.43
N ALA A 844 -39.97 -9.59 8.29
CA ALA A 844 -41.11 -10.40 7.87
C ALA A 844 -42.21 -9.54 7.22
N VAL A 845 -42.50 -8.35 7.76
CA VAL A 845 -43.47 -7.40 7.19
C VAL A 845 -43.01 -6.87 5.83
N PHE A 846 -41.73 -6.53 5.64
CA PHE A 846 -41.20 -6.18 4.31
C PHE A 846 -41.24 -7.36 3.34
N ARG A 847 -41.03 -8.59 3.82
CA ARG A 847 -41.22 -9.81 3.03
C ARG A 847 -42.70 -10.04 2.66
N CYS A 848 -43.64 -9.61 3.50
CA CYS A 848 -45.08 -9.67 3.24
C CYS A 848 -45.59 -8.51 2.35
N GLU A 849 -45.10 -7.27 2.52
CA GLU A 849 -45.38 -6.11 1.63
C GLU A 849 -44.93 -6.39 0.19
N LEU A 850 -43.86 -7.17 0.03
CA LEU A 850 -43.32 -7.57 -1.28
C LEU A 850 -43.99 -8.82 -1.88
N GLY A 851 -44.98 -9.40 -1.20
CA GLY A 851 -45.66 -10.63 -1.61
C GLY A 851 -44.78 -11.88 -1.46
N ALA A 852 -45.38 -13.00 -1.07
CA ALA A 852 -44.68 -14.29 -0.95
C ALA A 852 -43.89 -14.61 -2.24
N THR A 853 -42.55 -14.69 -2.11
CA THR A 853 -41.62 -15.23 -3.12
C THR A 853 -41.90 -14.83 -4.58
N HIS A 854 -41.54 -13.62 -4.98
CA HIS A 854 -41.30 -13.37 -6.41
C HIS A 854 -39.89 -13.84 -6.80
N LYS A 855 -39.86 -14.94 -7.56
CA LYS A 855 -38.69 -15.50 -8.25
C LYS A 855 -37.75 -14.40 -8.77
N THR A 856 -36.44 -14.59 -8.65
CA THR A 856 -35.30 -13.76 -9.11
C THR A 856 -35.51 -13.02 -10.46
N LYS A 857 -36.39 -13.54 -11.31
CA LYS A 857 -36.84 -12.99 -12.58
C LYS A 857 -37.56 -11.62 -12.48
N VAL A 858 -38.37 -11.36 -11.44
CA VAL A 858 -39.15 -10.11 -11.30
C VAL A 858 -38.26 -8.92 -10.89
N LEU A 859 -37.35 -9.13 -9.93
CA LEU A 859 -36.33 -8.14 -9.55
C LEU A 859 -35.42 -7.79 -10.74
N ARG A 860 -35.06 -8.79 -11.58
CA ARG A 860 -34.31 -8.56 -12.82
C ARG A 860 -35.07 -7.66 -13.79
N HIS A 861 -36.38 -7.87 -13.93
CA HIS A 861 -37.22 -7.10 -14.84
C HIS A 861 -37.33 -5.62 -14.41
N PHE A 862 -37.55 -5.37 -13.11
CA PHE A 862 -37.59 -4.02 -12.55
C PHE A 862 -36.26 -3.26 -12.69
N ARG A 863 -35.13 -3.97 -12.53
CA ARG A 863 -33.77 -3.43 -12.78
C ARG A 863 -33.56 -3.03 -14.23
N SER A 864 -33.94 -3.91 -15.17
CA SER A 864 -33.82 -3.61 -16.59
C SER A 864 -34.69 -2.43 -17.02
N MET A 865 -35.86 -2.22 -16.38
CA MET A 865 -36.72 -1.06 -16.65
C MET A 865 -36.07 0.26 -16.23
N ARG A 866 -35.35 0.30 -15.10
CA ARG A 866 -34.58 1.49 -14.67
C ARG A 866 -33.44 1.82 -15.62
N ILE A 867 -32.69 0.81 -16.05
CA ILE A 867 -31.60 0.96 -17.03
C ILE A 867 -32.15 1.51 -18.34
N HIS A 868 -33.32 1.03 -18.77
CA HIS A 868 -33.97 1.52 -19.98
C HIS A 868 -34.37 3.00 -19.88
N PHE A 869 -34.78 3.48 -18.71
CA PHE A 869 -35.06 4.91 -18.52
C PHE A 869 -33.78 5.75 -18.62
N VAL A 870 -32.68 5.29 -18.03
CA VAL A 870 -31.37 5.96 -18.17
C VAL A 870 -30.90 5.98 -19.63
N TRP A 871 -31.13 4.90 -20.39
CA TRP A 871 -30.87 4.88 -21.83
C TRP A 871 -31.72 5.88 -22.60
N PHE A 872 -33.03 5.96 -22.30
CA PHE A 872 -33.91 6.93 -22.93
C PHE A 872 -33.40 8.37 -22.74
N LEU A 873 -32.95 8.73 -21.53
CA LEU A 873 -32.36 10.05 -21.25
C LEU A 873 -31.09 10.30 -22.07
N SER A 874 -30.23 9.29 -22.19
CA SER A 874 -28.98 9.39 -22.98
C SER A 874 -29.21 9.44 -24.49
N GLU A 875 -30.18 8.70 -25.01
CA GLU A 875 -30.47 8.60 -26.45
C GLU A 875 -31.06 9.90 -27.01
N HIS A 876 -31.83 10.61 -26.20
CA HIS A 876 -32.51 11.85 -26.60
C HIS A 876 -31.73 13.11 -26.19
N GLU A 877 -30.46 12.95 -25.80
CA GLU A 877 -29.57 14.05 -25.39
C GLU A 877 -30.16 14.94 -24.28
N LEU A 878 -31.08 14.40 -23.48
CA LEU A 878 -31.78 15.13 -22.43
C LEU A 878 -30.86 15.39 -21.22
N THR A 879 -29.64 14.83 -21.25
CA THR A 879 -28.65 14.88 -20.18
C THR A 879 -27.22 14.63 -20.67
N GLU A 880 -26.27 15.47 -20.25
CA GLU A 880 -24.83 15.11 -20.18
C GLU A 880 -24.53 14.17 -18.97
N SER A 881 -25.40 14.15 -17.96
CA SER A 881 -25.40 13.22 -16.82
C SER A 881 -26.84 13.03 -16.28
N VAL A 882 -27.20 11.92 -15.63
CA VAL A 882 -28.61 11.62 -15.22
C VAL A 882 -29.24 12.64 -14.24
N PHE A 883 -28.46 13.59 -13.69
CA PHE A 883 -28.86 14.40 -12.52
C PHE A 883 -29.34 15.85 -12.74
N PRO A 884 -29.16 16.55 -13.88
CA PRO A 884 -29.95 17.74 -14.15
C PRO A 884 -31.45 17.42 -14.14
N VAL A 885 -31.83 16.20 -14.54
CA VAL A 885 -33.23 15.76 -14.59
C VAL A 885 -33.90 15.72 -13.21
N VAL A 886 -33.21 15.27 -12.16
CA VAL A 886 -33.80 15.24 -10.80
C VAL A 886 -33.95 16.63 -10.17
N LEU A 887 -33.30 17.64 -10.75
CA LEU A 887 -33.40 19.05 -10.36
C LEU A 887 -34.40 19.83 -11.23
N LEU A 888 -34.97 19.21 -12.27
CA LEU A 888 -35.99 19.85 -13.09
C LEU A 888 -37.25 20.14 -12.26
N PRO A 889 -37.98 21.22 -12.56
CA PRO A 889 -39.27 21.49 -11.94
C PRO A 889 -40.20 20.27 -12.06
N LEU A 890 -41.04 20.05 -11.04
CA LEU A 890 -41.94 18.88 -10.97
C LEU A 890 -42.85 18.78 -12.21
N GLU A 891 -43.30 19.92 -12.74
CA GLU A 891 -44.08 19.99 -13.96
C GLU A 891 -43.29 19.47 -15.18
N THR A 892 -42.04 19.90 -15.33
CA THR A 892 -41.14 19.40 -16.39
C THR A 892 -40.90 17.90 -16.25
N LEU A 893 -40.73 17.40 -15.03
CA LEU A 893 -40.63 15.96 -14.74
C LEU A 893 -41.90 15.19 -15.11
N ASN A 894 -43.08 15.75 -14.83
CA ASN A 894 -44.36 15.15 -15.20
C ASN A 894 -44.49 14.98 -16.73
N TYR A 895 -44.10 15.99 -17.50
CA TYR A 895 -44.10 15.92 -18.97
C TYR A 895 -43.01 15.00 -19.52
N LEU A 896 -41.81 14.99 -18.93
CA LEU A 896 -40.74 14.06 -19.30
C LEU A 896 -41.18 12.59 -19.11
N PHE A 897 -41.88 12.29 -18.01
CA PHE A 897 -42.42 10.96 -17.76
C PHE A 897 -43.58 10.63 -18.71
N ALA A 898 -44.37 11.61 -19.17
CA ALA A 898 -45.35 11.41 -20.22
C ALA A 898 -44.69 11.11 -21.57
N CYS A 899 -43.58 11.79 -21.91
CA CYS A 899 -42.78 11.49 -23.09
C CYS A 899 -42.18 10.08 -23.03
N TYR A 900 -41.64 9.67 -21.87
CA TYR A 900 -41.13 8.32 -21.67
C TYR A 900 -42.25 7.27 -21.78
N ALA A 901 -43.44 7.56 -21.26
CA ALA A 901 -44.62 6.71 -21.43
C ALA A 901 -44.96 6.53 -22.92
N ALA A 902 -45.02 7.62 -23.69
CA ALA A 902 -45.28 7.58 -25.13
C ALA A 902 -44.21 6.80 -25.90
N HIS A 903 -42.93 7.01 -25.58
CA HIS A 903 -41.80 6.28 -26.15
C HIS A 903 -41.93 4.75 -25.96
N LEU A 904 -42.30 4.31 -24.75
CA LEU A 904 -42.58 2.90 -24.45
C LEU A 904 -43.79 2.35 -25.22
N GLY A 905 -44.81 3.18 -25.43
CA GLY A 905 -46.02 2.84 -26.20
C GLY A 905 -45.75 2.54 -27.66
N SER A 906 -44.77 3.22 -28.25
CA SER A 906 -44.33 3.01 -29.63
C SER A 906 -43.46 1.76 -29.82
N GLY A 907 -43.36 0.90 -28.80
CA GLY A 907 -42.64 -0.38 -28.89
C GLY A 907 -41.15 -0.31 -28.51
N HIS A 908 -40.62 0.86 -28.13
CA HIS A 908 -39.26 1.04 -27.63
C HIS A 908 -39.18 0.55 -26.18
N THR A 909 -39.19 -0.77 -26.04
CA THR A 909 -39.15 -1.48 -24.76
C THR A 909 -37.95 -2.41 -24.73
N LEU A 910 -37.66 -3.02 -23.56
CA LEU A 910 -36.59 -4.01 -23.44
C LEU A 910 -36.74 -5.20 -24.40
N SER A 911 -37.97 -5.49 -24.83
CA SER A 911 -38.28 -6.55 -25.80
C SER A 911 -38.54 -6.02 -27.23
N ARG A 912 -38.37 -4.72 -27.48
CA ARG A 912 -38.61 -4.05 -28.77
C ARG A 912 -39.96 -4.39 -29.42
N ARG A 913 -41.01 -4.44 -28.59
CA ARG A 913 -42.38 -4.73 -29.01
C ARG A 913 -43.35 -3.89 -28.21
N ALA A 914 -44.55 -3.68 -28.75
CA ALA A 914 -45.65 -3.09 -28.02
C ALA A 914 -45.97 -3.92 -26.76
N ILE A 915 -46.17 -3.23 -25.64
CA ILE A 915 -46.46 -3.84 -24.34
C ILE A 915 -47.77 -3.28 -23.79
N ARG A 916 -48.38 -4.01 -22.85
CA ARG A 916 -49.62 -3.57 -22.22
C ARG A 916 -49.42 -2.30 -21.38
N ARG A 917 -50.46 -1.47 -21.26
CA ARG A 917 -50.52 -0.25 -20.43
C ARG A 917 -50.04 -0.51 -19.01
N ASP A 918 -50.47 -1.62 -18.42
CA ASP A 918 -50.08 -1.97 -17.05
C ASP A 918 -48.59 -2.30 -16.94
N THR A 919 -47.97 -2.82 -18.01
CA THR A 919 -46.52 -2.99 -18.09
C THR A 919 -45.81 -1.63 -18.21
N ILE A 920 -46.36 -0.68 -18.98
CA ILE A 920 -45.82 0.68 -19.09
C ILE A 920 -45.88 1.41 -17.74
N ARG A 921 -46.96 1.21 -16.97
CA ARG A 921 -47.03 1.70 -15.58
C ARG A 921 -45.90 1.17 -14.70
N ASN A 922 -45.47 -0.08 -14.90
CA ASN A 922 -44.34 -0.66 -14.17
C ASN A 922 -43.01 -0.03 -14.59
N TYR A 923 -42.81 0.29 -15.88
CA TYR A 923 -41.64 1.06 -16.34
C TYR A 923 -41.60 2.47 -15.72
N LEU A 924 -42.74 3.17 -15.72
CA LEU A 924 -42.85 4.50 -15.12
C LEU A 924 -42.61 4.46 -13.61
N LEU A 925 -43.13 3.46 -12.90
CA LEU A 925 -42.84 3.23 -11.48
C LEU A 925 -41.34 2.96 -11.26
N ALA A 926 -40.72 2.12 -12.09
CA ALA A 926 -39.30 1.83 -12.00
C ALA A 926 -38.44 3.08 -12.20
N ALA A 927 -38.75 3.89 -13.21
CA ALA A 927 -38.10 5.19 -13.47
C ALA A 927 -38.32 6.19 -12.33
N ALA A 928 -39.55 6.31 -11.82
CA ALA A 928 -39.89 7.24 -10.75
C ALA A 928 -39.15 6.94 -9.45
N THR A 929 -39.04 5.65 -9.11
CA THR A 929 -38.27 5.21 -7.94
C THR A 929 -36.76 5.44 -8.08
N LEU A 930 -36.23 5.52 -9.32
CA LEU A 930 -34.85 5.92 -9.56
C LEU A 930 -34.66 7.43 -9.32
N VAL A 931 -35.57 8.27 -9.83
CA VAL A 931 -35.55 9.73 -9.62
C VAL A 931 -35.72 10.09 -8.14
N GLN A 932 -36.63 9.42 -7.44
CA GLN A 932 -36.90 9.64 -6.01
C GLN A 932 -35.69 9.37 -5.10
N LEU A 933 -34.84 8.39 -5.43
CA LEU A 933 -33.63 8.07 -4.66
C LEU A 933 -32.67 9.26 -4.52
N PHE A 934 -32.76 10.20 -5.44
CA PHE A 934 -31.77 11.25 -5.63
C PHE A 934 -32.36 12.67 -5.62
N HIS A 935 -33.69 12.79 -5.53
CA HIS A 935 -34.38 14.06 -5.43
C HIS A 935 -34.31 14.60 -3.98
N PRO A 936 -33.90 15.86 -3.73
CA PRO A 936 -33.69 16.41 -2.37
C PRO A 936 -34.91 16.25 -1.44
N HIS A 937 -36.11 16.37 -2.00
CA HIS A 937 -37.39 16.27 -1.29
C HIS A 937 -38.16 14.95 -1.55
N ASN A 938 -37.55 13.95 -2.19
CA ASN A 938 -38.15 12.63 -2.46
C ASN A 938 -39.53 12.69 -3.15
N LEU A 939 -39.70 13.58 -4.13
CA LEU A 939 -40.98 13.76 -4.86
C LEU A 939 -41.18 12.68 -5.93
N ASP A 940 -42.42 12.24 -6.14
CA ASP A 940 -42.79 11.29 -7.20
C ASP A 940 -43.03 12.03 -8.52
N PRO A 941 -42.17 11.89 -9.54
CA PRO A 941 -42.31 12.59 -10.83
C PRO A 941 -43.53 12.14 -11.64
N ARG A 942 -44.27 11.13 -11.17
CA ARG A 942 -45.53 10.70 -11.80
C ARG A 942 -46.75 11.48 -11.31
N LYS A 943 -46.59 12.31 -10.27
CA LYS A 943 -47.68 12.97 -9.54
C LYS A 943 -47.48 14.48 -9.49
N GLU A 944 -48.57 15.20 -9.30
CA GLU A 944 -48.54 16.62 -8.95
C GLU A 944 -48.46 16.79 -7.42
N LYS A 945 -47.98 17.96 -6.98
CA LYS A 945 -47.77 18.24 -5.55
C LYS A 945 -49.10 18.14 -4.79
N GLY A 946 -49.18 17.21 -3.83
CA GLY A 946 -50.36 17.01 -2.98
C GLY A 946 -51.45 16.09 -3.55
N ILE A 947 -51.28 15.55 -4.76
CA ILE A 947 -52.27 14.69 -5.43
C ILE A 947 -51.79 13.23 -5.47
N GLN A 948 -52.65 12.27 -5.14
CA GLN A 948 -52.28 10.84 -5.12
C GLN A 948 -52.35 10.15 -6.50
N SER A 949 -53.14 10.66 -7.44
CA SER A 949 -53.28 10.14 -8.80
C SER A 949 -52.11 10.48 -9.71
N LEU A 950 -52.00 9.78 -10.85
CA LEU A 950 -51.05 10.15 -11.90
C LEU A 950 -51.38 11.56 -12.42
N CYS A 951 -50.35 12.32 -12.79
CA CYS A 951 -50.56 13.63 -13.39
C CYS A 951 -51.35 13.50 -14.71
N PRO A 952 -52.12 14.54 -15.10
CA PRO A 952 -53.00 14.49 -16.27
C PRO A 952 -52.28 14.15 -17.57
N ALA A 953 -51.02 14.59 -17.74
CA ALA A 953 -50.23 14.31 -18.93
C ALA A 953 -49.94 12.81 -19.09
N ILE A 954 -49.48 12.14 -18.02
CA ILE A 954 -49.22 10.69 -18.03
C ILE A 954 -50.53 9.90 -18.17
N ASP A 955 -51.59 10.32 -17.48
CA ASP A 955 -52.87 9.61 -17.51
C ASP A 955 -53.54 9.65 -18.89
N LYS A 956 -53.46 10.79 -19.60
CA LYS A 956 -53.94 10.91 -20.99
C LYS A 956 -53.22 9.94 -21.93
N VAL A 957 -51.88 9.86 -21.84
CA VAL A 957 -51.08 8.93 -22.65
C VAL A 957 -51.47 7.47 -22.37
N LEU A 958 -51.64 7.10 -21.10
CA LEU A 958 -52.03 5.74 -20.71
C LEU A 958 -53.49 5.40 -21.08
N LYS A 959 -54.40 6.37 -21.08
CA LYS A 959 -55.79 6.19 -21.56
C LYS A 959 -55.83 5.93 -23.06
N GLU A 960 -55.00 6.65 -23.82
CA GLU A 960 -54.89 6.43 -25.26
C GLU A 960 -54.34 5.03 -25.56
N MET A 961 -53.30 4.59 -24.85
CA MET A 961 -52.81 3.22 -24.97
C MET A 961 -53.88 2.18 -24.64
N LYS A 962 -54.69 2.42 -23.59
CA LYS A 962 -55.80 1.54 -23.23
C LYS A 962 -56.87 1.46 -24.32
N ARG A 963 -57.16 2.58 -24.99
CA ARG A 963 -58.09 2.64 -26.12
C ARG A 963 -57.62 1.69 -27.23
N TRP A 964 -56.33 1.73 -27.55
CA TRP A 964 -55.70 0.83 -28.53
C TRP A 964 -55.69 -0.64 -28.11
N GLU A 965 -55.43 -0.94 -26.83
CA GLU A 965 -55.45 -2.32 -26.31
C GLU A 965 -56.80 -3.03 -26.50
N ASN A 966 -57.89 -2.28 -26.44
CA ASN A 966 -59.25 -2.80 -26.48
C ASN A 966 -59.80 -3.05 -27.90
N ILE A 967 -58.99 -2.84 -28.95
CA ILE A 967 -59.40 -3.06 -30.34
C ILE A 967 -59.28 -4.56 -30.71
N PRO A 968 -60.36 -5.26 -31.09
CA PRO A 968 -60.32 -6.65 -31.54
C PRO A 968 -59.55 -6.80 -32.87
N ASP A 969 -58.86 -7.93 -33.08
CA ASP A 969 -58.06 -8.24 -34.29
C ASP A 969 -57.04 -7.16 -34.70
N ARG A 970 -56.34 -6.63 -33.69
CA ARG A 970 -55.35 -5.56 -33.84
C ARG A 970 -54.27 -5.88 -34.89
N ARG A 971 -54.10 -4.97 -35.85
CA ARG A 971 -52.93 -4.86 -36.72
C ARG A 971 -52.08 -3.68 -36.24
N GLU A 972 -50.76 -3.72 -36.45
CA GLU A 972 -49.90 -2.58 -36.06
C GLU A 972 -50.35 -1.31 -36.79
N PRO A 973 -50.53 -0.18 -36.09
CA PRO A 973 -50.98 1.04 -36.71
C PRO A 973 -49.90 1.61 -37.62
N TYR A 974 -50.33 2.18 -38.74
CA TYR A 974 -49.46 3.00 -39.55
C TYR A 974 -49.11 4.29 -38.77
N THR A 975 -47.83 4.51 -38.47
CA THR A 975 -47.38 5.57 -37.54
C THR A 975 -46.89 6.82 -38.26
N VAL A 976 -46.86 7.95 -37.54
CA VAL A 976 -46.28 9.21 -38.05
C VAL A 976 -44.82 9.01 -38.49
N ALA A 977 -44.02 8.22 -37.76
CA ALA A 977 -42.64 7.94 -38.14
C ALA A 977 -42.53 7.13 -39.44
N MET A 978 -43.45 6.17 -39.66
CA MET A 978 -43.53 5.42 -40.93
C MET A 978 -43.95 6.35 -42.08
N GLN A 979 -44.87 7.28 -41.84
CA GLN A 979 -45.28 8.28 -42.83
C GLN A 979 -44.15 9.26 -43.15
N VAL A 980 -43.41 9.75 -42.15
CA VAL A 980 -42.24 10.62 -42.37
C VAL A 980 -41.17 9.90 -43.20
N LEU A 981 -40.90 8.62 -42.87
CA LEU A 981 -39.98 7.81 -43.66
C LEU A 981 -40.51 7.59 -45.09
N PHE A 982 -41.81 7.33 -45.26
CA PHE A 982 -42.41 7.14 -46.58
C PHE A 982 -42.33 8.42 -47.42
N CYS A 983 -42.70 9.57 -46.85
CA CYS A 983 -42.54 10.89 -47.47
C CYS A 983 -41.08 11.14 -47.89
N SER A 984 -40.10 10.84 -47.02
CA SER A 984 -38.68 11.04 -47.34
C SER A 984 -38.16 10.15 -48.48
N LYS A 985 -38.82 9.02 -48.75
CA LYS A 985 -38.48 8.12 -49.85
C LYS A 985 -39.20 8.49 -51.15
N VAL A 986 -40.37 9.11 -51.03
CA VAL A 986 -41.23 9.48 -52.17
C VAL A 986 -40.96 10.90 -52.67
N SER A 987 -40.28 11.74 -51.90
CA SER A 987 -39.93 13.13 -52.26
C SER A 987 -39.10 13.29 -53.55
N ALA A 988 -38.54 12.21 -54.10
CA ALA A 988 -37.82 12.18 -55.39
C ALA A 988 -38.65 11.56 -56.54
N SER A 989 -39.89 11.16 -56.31
CA SER A 989 -40.77 10.50 -57.30
C SER A 989 -41.64 11.52 -58.05
N GLU A 990 -42.10 11.18 -59.25
CA GLU A 990 -43.02 12.05 -59.99
C GLU A 990 -44.32 12.31 -59.20
N PRO A 991 -44.88 13.54 -59.21
CA PRO A 991 -46.06 13.89 -58.43
C PRO A 991 -47.29 12.99 -58.69
N ASN A 992 -47.42 12.48 -59.93
CA ASN A 992 -48.56 11.68 -60.38
C ASN A 992 -48.31 10.17 -60.36
N CYS A 993 -47.22 9.69 -59.75
CA CYS A 993 -46.98 8.26 -59.66
C CYS A 993 -47.78 7.60 -58.53
N LYS A 994 -47.97 6.28 -58.63
CA LYS A 994 -48.71 5.47 -57.63
C LYS A 994 -48.16 5.66 -56.21
N LEU A 995 -46.85 5.82 -56.04
CA LEU A 995 -46.21 5.98 -54.72
C LEU A 995 -46.51 7.36 -54.10
N SER A 996 -46.48 8.44 -54.89
CA SER A 996 -46.86 9.79 -54.44
C SER A 996 -48.32 9.86 -54.03
N ALA A 997 -49.22 9.28 -54.84
CA ALA A 997 -50.64 9.21 -54.52
C ALA A 997 -50.93 8.40 -53.25
N LEU A 998 -50.25 7.26 -53.06
CA LEU A 998 -50.38 6.45 -51.84
C LEU A 998 -49.84 7.16 -50.60
N CYS A 999 -48.74 7.91 -50.75
CA CYS A 999 -48.16 8.72 -49.68
C CYS A 999 -49.15 9.80 -49.22
N ASP A 1000 -49.76 10.53 -50.16
CA ASP A 1000 -50.76 11.56 -49.88
C ASP A 1000 -52.02 10.95 -49.23
N TRP A 1001 -52.52 9.83 -49.74
CA TRP A 1001 -53.67 9.13 -49.15
C TRP A 1001 -53.40 8.62 -47.74
N PHE A 1002 -52.23 8.07 -47.47
CA PHE A 1002 -51.88 7.62 -46.12
C PHE A 1002 -51.72 8.79 -45.14
N SER A 1003 -51.23 9.96 -45.56
CA SER A 1003 -51.28 11.18 -44.74
C SER A 1003 -52.72 11.52 -44.34
N VAL A 1004 -53.63 11.58 -45.31
CA VAL A 1004 -55.04 11.91 -45.07
C VAL A 1004 -55.70 10.88 -44.15
N MET A 1005 -55.48 9.58 -44.39
CA MET A 1005 -56.08 8.50 -43.62
C MET A 1005 -55.50 8.37 -42.21
N LEU A 1006 -54.25 8.78 -41.98
CA LEU A 1006 -53.65 8.82 -40.65
C LEU A 1006 -54.36 9.85 -39.76
N HIS A 1007 -54.88 10.95 -40.35
CA HIS A 1007 -55.71 11.92 -39.64
C HIS A 1007 -57.21 11.57 -39.62
N ALA A 1008 -57.75 10.99 -40.70
CA ALA A 1008 -59.17 10.68 -40.82
C ALA A 1008 -59.60 9.37 -40.12
N GLY A 1009 -58.65 8.45 -39.90
CA GLY A 1009 -58.88 7.12 -39.33
C GLY A 1009 -59.67 6.17 -40.25
N GLY A 1010 -59.60 6.38 -41.57
CA GLY A 1010 -60.43 5.66 -42.55
C GLY A 1010 -59.98 4.22 -42.81
N ARG A 1011 -60.93 3.29 -42.97
CA ARG A 1011 -60.65 1.90 -43.38
C ARG A 1011 -60.53 1.78 -44.90
N ARG A 1012 -59.80 0.77 -45.39
CA ARG A 1012 -59.57 0.55 -46.84
C ARG A 1012 -60.85 0.65 -47.68
N CYS A 1013 -61.93 -0.03 -47.30
CA CYS A 1013 -63.20 -0.04 -48.06
C CYS A 1013 -63.86 1.35 -48.19
N GLU A 1014 -63.45 2.31 -47.36
CA GLU A 1014 -64.02 3.66 -47.33
C GLU A 1014 -63.36 4.59 -48.38
N TRP A 1015 -62.15 4.26 -48.86
CA TRP A 1015 -61.36 5.12 -49.76
C TRP A 1015 -60.66 4.39 -50.92
N ALA A 1016 -60.62 3.06 -50.91
CA ALA A 1016 -59.94 2.25 -51.93
C ALA A 1016 -60.68 0.95 -52.25
N GLN A 1017 -60.42 0.40 -53.44
CA GLN A 1017 -61.00 -0.86 -53.90
C GLN A 1017 -60.09 -2.06 -53.55
N PRO A 1018 -60.64 -3.26 -53.31
CA PRO A 1018 -59.86 -4.47 -53.12
C PRO A 1018 -59.10 -4.89 -54.38
N HIS A 1019 -57.93 -5.52 -54.20
CA HIS A 1019 -57.03 -5.92 -55.29
C HIS A 1019 -57.67 -6.67 -56.45
N HIS A 1020 -58.67 -7.53 -56.20
CA HIS A 1020 -59.32 -8.33 -57.25
C HIS A 1020 -60.22 -7.52 -58.19
N ILE A 1021 -60.44 -6.23 -57.90
CA ILE A 1021 -61.17 -5.27 -58.75
C ILE A 1021 -60.13 -4.32 -59.36
N SER A 1022 -59.16 -4.86 -60.09
CA SER A 1022 -58.03 -4.11 -60.68
C SER A 1022 -58.32 -3.52 -62.06
N ASP A 1023 -59.39 -3.96 -62.71
CA ASP A 1023 -59.84 -3.48 -64.02
C ASP A 1023 -60.98 -2.47 -63.87
N LEU A 1024 -60.87 -1.35 -64.58
CA LEU A 1024 -61.86 -0.26 -64.60
C LEU A 1024 -63.19 -0.65 -65.26
N THR A 1025 -63.22 -1.78 -65.96
CA THR A 1025 -64.44 -2.35 -66.57
C THR A 1025 -65.24 -3.22 -65.61
N HIS A 1026 -64.70 -3.57 -64.44
CA HIS A 1026 -65.42 -4.32 -63.41
C HIS A 1026 -66.25 -3.41 -62.51
N THR A 1027 -67.40 -3.93 -62.04
CA THR A 1027 -68.27 -3.23 -61.11
C THR A 1027 -67.51 -2.97 -59.80
N PRO A 1028 -67.43 -1.71 -59.32
CA PRO A 1028 -66.74 -1.41 -58.06
C PRO A 1028 -67.43 -2.13 -56.90
N GLU A 1029 -66.72 -2.33 -55.78
CA GLU A 1029 -67.33 -2.82 -54.55
C GLU A 1029 -68.49 -1.89 -54.17
N LEU A 1030 -69.72 -2.39 -54.32
CA LEU A 1030 -70.93 -1.64 -54.05
C LEU A 1030 -71.31 -1.75 -52.59
N ASN A 1031 -71.83 -0.66 -52.04
CA ASN A 1031 -72.47 -0.65 -50.75
C ASN A 1031 -73.89 -1.24 -50.81
N VAL A 1032 -74.53 -1.35 -49.64
CA VAL A 1032 -75.92 -1.85 -49.50
C VAL A 1032 -76.97 -1.05 -50.29
N ARG A 1033 -76.60 0.12 -50.86
CA ARG A 1033 -77.46 0.98 -51.69
C ARG A 1033 -77.14 0.90 -53.19
N GLY A 1034 -76.30 -0.05 -53.61
CA GLY A 1034 -75.94 -0.23 -55.02
C GLY A 1034 -75.02 0.85 -55.60
N THR A 1035 -74.35 1.64 -54.75
CA THR A 1035 -73.37 2.66 -55.17
C THR A 1035 -71.96 2.29 -54.68
N PRO A 1036 -70.88 2.83 -55.25
CA PRO A 1036 -69.52 2.52 -54.77
C PRO A 1036 -69.36 2.72 -53.26
N ALA A 1037 -68.75 1.75 -52.57
CA ALA A 1037 -68.54 1.77 -51.13
C ALA A 1037 -67.50 2.80 -50.68
N ALA A 1038 -66.44 2.98 -51.48
CA ALA A 1038 -65.47 4.04 -51.31
C ALA A 1038 -66.06 5.39 -51.74
N PHE A 1039 -65.67 6.48 -51.07
CA PHE A 1039 -66.03 7.81 -51.54
C PHE A 1039 -65.38 8.12 -52.90
N CYS A 1040 -66.06 8.93 -53.70
CA CYS A 1040 -65.70 9.35 -55.04
C CYS A 1040 -65.46 10.87 -55.08
N LEU A 1041 -64.97 11.40 -56.20
CA LEU A 1041 -64.72 12.85 -56.36
C LEU A 1041 -65.95 13.72 -56.03
N ASN A 1042 -67.16 13.25 -56.35
CA ASN A 1042 -68.40 13.98 -56.06
C ASN A 1042 -68.75 14.05 -54.56
N ASP A 1043 -68.08 13.26 -53.72
CA ASP A 1043 -68.26 13.30 -52.26
C ASP A 1043 -67.28 14.26 -51.58
N ILE A 1044 -66.43 14.93 -52.36
CA ILE A 1044 -65.46 15.91 -51.89
C ILE A 1044 -65.97 17.30 -52.23
N THR A 1045 -66.05 18.17 -51.21
CA THR A 1045 -66.41 19.57 -51.40
C THR A 1045 -65.35 20.47 -50.81
N PHE A 1046 -64.79 21.35 -51.63
CA PHE A 1046 -63.77 22.32 -51.21
C PHE A 1046 -64.43 23.63 -50.80
N PHE A 1047 -63.86 24.31 -49.80
CA PHE A 1047 -64.35 25.60 -49.33
C PHE A 1047 -63.20 26.60 -49.17
N ARG A 1048 -63.51 27.87 -49.42
CA ARG A 1048 -62.64 29.00 -49.00
C ARG A 1048 -62.98 29.40 -47.56
N SER A 1049 -62.11 30.24 -46.96
CA SER A 1049 -62.35 30.91 -45.69
C SER A 1049 -63.77 31.50 -45.65
N GLY A 1050 -64.52 31.20 -44.58
CA GLY A 1050 -65.94 31.53 -44.46
C GLY A 1050 -66.92 30.50 -45.02
N LYS A 1051 -66.49 29.24 -45.26
CA LYS A 1051 -67.34 28.11 -45.71
C LYS A 1051 -68.09 28.34 -47.04
N ARG A 1052 -67.54 29.16 -47.95
CA ARG A 1052 -68.09 29.30 -49.30
C ARG A 1052 -67.61 28.12 -50.17
N SER A 1053 -68.55 27.35 -50.70
CA SER A 1053 -68.25 26.17 -51.54
C SER A 1053 -67.55 26.57 -52.84
N LEU A 1054 -66.56 25.78 -53.22
CA LEU A 1054 -65.87 25.83 -54.50
C LEU A 1054 -66.30 24.63 -55.33
N THR A 1055 -66.46 24.81 -56.65
CA THR A 1055 -66.61 23.67 -57.56
C THR A 1055 -65.28 22.92 -57.67
N LEU A 1056 -65.34 21.61 -57.94
CA LEU A 1056 -64.14 20.78 -58.10
C LEU A 1056 -63.19 21.39 -59.15
N ASP A 1057 -63.71 21.80 -60.29
CA ASP A 1057 -62.95 22.46 -61.36
C ASP A 1057 -62.22 23.75 -60.91
N LYS A 1058 -62.87 24.59 -60.09
CA LYS A 1058 -62.24 25.78 -59.51
C LYS A 1058 -61.19 25.45 -58.46
N ALA A 1059 -61.40 24.40 -57.67
CA ALA A 1059 -60.44 23.95 -56.68
C ALA A 1059 -59.18 23.38 -57.34
N LEU A 1060 -59.33 22.62 -58.44
CA LEU A 1060 -58.24 22.03 -59.21
C LEU A 1060 -57.43 23.07 -59.99
N THR A 1061 -58.09 24.05 -60.63
CA THR A 1061 -57.41 25.11 -61.40
C THR A 1061 -56.73 26.16 -60.53
N HIS A 1062 -57.22 26.41 -59.31
CA HIS A 1062 -56.68 27.42 -58.39
C HIS A 1062 -56.38 26.81 -57.01
N PRO A 1063 -55.30 26.02 -56.89
CA PRO A 1063 -55.10 25.14 -55.73
C PRO A 1063 -54.77 25.83 -54.40
N HIS A 1064 -54.56 27.14 -54.41
CA HIS A 1064 -54.34 27.98 -53.23
C HIS A 1064 -55.64 28.52 -52.61
N LEU A 1065 -56.79 28.41 -53.29
CA LEU A 1065 -58.08 28.90 -52.79
C LEU A 1065 -58.74 28.03 -51.70
N PRO A 1066 -58.66 26.69 -51.75
CA PRO A 1066 -59.26 25.84 -50.73
C PRO A 1066 -58.52 25.97 -49.39
N THR A 1067 -59.22 26.43 -48.35
CA THR A 1067 -58.70 26.46 -46.96
C THR A 1067 -59.36 25.39 -46.09
N MET A 1068 -60.45 24.79 -46.57
CA MET A 1068 -61.17 23.71 -45.89
C MET A 1068 -61.69 22.73 -46.93
N VAL A 1069 -61.81 21.46 -46.58
CA VAL A 1069 -62.40 20.44 -47.45
C VAL A 1069 -63.26 19.51 -46.61
N THR A 1070 -64.41 19.12 -47.14
CA THR A 1070 -65.23 18.06 -46.56
C THR A 1070 -65.20 16.82 -47.44
N VAL A 1071 -65.09 15.65 -46.81
CA VAL A 1071 -65.21 14.35 -47.47
C VAL A 1071 -66.39 13.61 -46.86
N CYS A 1072 -67.36 13.23 -47.68
CA CYS A 1072 -68.48 12.40 -47.29
C CYS A 1072 -68.13 10.92 -47.43
N PHE A 1073 -68.15 10.19 -46.30
CA PHE A 1073 -67.83 8.77 -46.26
C PHE A 1073 -69.10 7.96 -46.51
N ARG A 1074 -69.21 7.37 -47.72
CA ARG A 1074 -70.40 6.60 -48.13
C ARG A 1074 -70.68 5.37 -47.27
N VAL A 1075 -69.63 4.72 -46.77
CA VAL A 1075 -69.75 3.53 -45.92
C VAL A 1075 -68.84 3.65 -44.71
N GLN A 1076 -69.37 3.38 -43.51
CA GLN A 1076 -68.57 3.25 -42.29
C GLN A 1076 -69.08 2.08 -41.44
N LYS A 1077 -68.18 1.30 -40.84
CA LYS A 1077 -68.53 0.10 -40.04
C LYS A 1077 -69.25 0.44 -38.72
N ASN A 1078 -69.19 1.69 -38.26
CA ASN A 1078 -69.91 2.16 -37.08
C ASN A 1078 -71.40 2.41 -37.35
N GLY A 1079 -71.87 2.20 -38.60
CA GLY A 1079 -73.26 2.39 -39.02
C GLY A 1079 -73.61 3.82 -39.45
N ALA A 1080 -72.69 4.78 -39.34
CA ALA A 1080 -72.91 6.20 -39.65
C ALA A 1080 -72.76 6.52 -41.15
N HIS A 1081 -73.26 5.66 -42.04
CA HIS A 1081 -73.12 5.80 -43.49
C HIS A 1081 -73.56 7.19 -44.00
N GLY A 1082 -72.69 7.90 -44.73
CA GLY A 1082 -72.93 9.26 -45.23
C GLY A 1082 -72.41 10.38 -44.32
N GLU A 1083 -71.62 10.07 -43.30
CA GLU A 1083 -71.00 11.09 -42.45
C GLU A 1083 -69.98 11.94 -43.23
N THR A 1084 -70.11 13.26 -43.09
CA THR A 1084 -69.20 14.23 -43.71
C THR A 1084 -68.17 14.71 -42.70
N LYS A 1085 -66.89 14.48 -42.96
CA LYS A 1085 -65.78 14.97 -42.13
C LYS A 1085 -65.15 16.21 -42.74
N LEU A 1086 -64.92 17.22 -41.90
CA LEU A 1086 -64.30 18.48 -42.26
C LEU A 1086 -62.80 18.48 -41.92
N PHE A 1087 -61.97 18.83 -42.88
CA PHE A 1087 -60.53 19.04 -42.73
C PHE A 1087 -60.19 20.51 -43.01
N THR A 1088 -59.43 21.12 -42.12
CA THR A 1088 -59.01 22.53 -42.19
C THR A 1088 -57.53 22.63 -42.50
N GLN A 1089 -57.13 23.64 -43.27
CA GLN A 1089 -55.72 23.93 -43.55
C GLN A 1089 -55.01 24.36 -42.27
N ASN A 1090 -53.85 23.75 -42.00
CA ASN A 1090 -53.02 24.09 -40.84
C ASN A 1090 -52.13 25.29 -41.21
N THR A 1091 -52.18 26.38 -40.44
CA THR A 1091 -51.47 27.64 -40.72
C THR A 1091 -50.18 27.81 -39.92
N HIS A 1092 -49.85 26.87 -39.03
CA HIS A 1092 -48.63 26.91 -38.23
C HIS A 1092 -47.57 25.99 -38.84
N ASP A 1093 -46.47 26.60 -39.30
CA ASP A 1093 -45.35 25.94 -39.95
C ASP A 1093 -44.48 25.22 -38.91
N ILE A 1094 -44.83 23.97 -38.61
CA ILE A 1094 -44.03 23.07 -37.77
C ILE A 1094 -43.71 21.87 -38.66
N GLY A 1095 -42.41 21.70 -38.97
CA GLY A 1095 -41.88 20.83 -40.02
C GLY A 1095 -42.66 19.53 -40.30
N TYR A 1096 -42.92 19.32 -41.59
CA TYR A 1096 -43.54 18.13 -42.20
C TYR A 1096 -45.04 17.85 -41.94
N GLN A 1097 -45.79 18.72 -41.26
CA GLN A 1097 -47.26 18.66 -41.28
C GLN A 1097 -47.87 19.51 -42.40
N SER A 1098 -47.72 19.05 -43.65
CA SER A 1098 -48.42 19.64 -44.79
C SER A 1098 -49.93 19.53 -44.62
N SER A 1099 -50.64 20.60 -44.97
CA SER A 1099 -52.11 20.73 -44.82
C SER A 1099 -52.87 19.54 -45.44
N ASN A 1100 -53.76 18.90 -44.66
CA ASN A 1100 -54.69 17.87 -45.14
C ASN A 1100 -55.50 18.34 -46.36
N VAL A 1101 -55.77 19.66 -46.46
CA VAL A 1101 -56.48 20.26 -47.60
C VAL A 1101 -55.62 20.19 -48.87
N LEU A 1102 -54.31 20.42 -48.77
CA LEU A 1102 -53.40 20.33 -49.91
C LEU A 1102 -53.22 18.89 -50.39
N PHE A 1103 -53.16 17.92 -49.48
CA PHE A 1103 -53.07 16.50 -49.83
C PHE A 1103 -54.35 15.97 -50.49
N ILE A 1104 -55.54 16.31 -49.95
CA ILE A 1104 -56.82 15.92 -50.56
C ILE A 1104 -56.98 16.57 -51.95
N LEU A 1105 -56.46 17.79 -52.12
CA LEU A 1105 -56.46 18.47 -53.41
C LEU A 1105 -55.47 17.85 -54.41
N SER A 1106 -54.24 17.55 -53.99
CA SER A 1106 -53.23 16.82 -54.78
C SER A 1106 -53.81 15.51 -55.33
N VAL A 1107 -54.44 14.75 -54.45
CA VAL A 1107 -55.12 13.50 -54.76
C VAL A 1107 -56.30 13.68 -55.72
N ALA A 1108 -57.13 14.71 -55.52
CA ALA A 1108 -58.23 15.01 -56.45
C ALA A 1108 -57.70 15.35 -57.85
N THR A 1109 -56.58 16.07 -57.93
CA THR A 1109 -55.86 16.39 -59.18
C THR A 1109 -55.32 15.12 -59.85
N SER A 1110 -54.70 14.21 -59.10
CA SER A 1110 -54.22 12.94 -59.64
C SER A 1110 -55.36 12.08 -60.19
N ILE A 1111 -56.51 12.02 -59.50
CA ILE A 1111 -57.68 11.25 -59.96
C ILE A 1111 -58.37 11.91 -61.17
N SER A 1112 -58.33 13.24 -61.30
CA SER A 1112 -58.88 13.93 -62.48
C SER A 1112 -58.02 13.77 -63.74
N HIS A 1113 -56.73 13.44 -63.60
CA HIS A 1113 -55.79 13.28 -64.72
C HIS A 1113 -55.41 11.82 -65.04
N LEU A 1114 -55.80 10.85 -64.20
CA LEU A 1114 -55.54 9.42 -64.38
C LEU A 1114 -56.85 8.64 -64.18
N PRO A 1115 -57.31 7.80 -65.12
CA PRO A 1115 -58.56 7.05 -64.93
C PRO A 1115 -58.43 5.90 -63.92
N TYR A 1116 -57.45 5.88 -63.01
CA TYR A 1116 -57.16 4.70 -62.18
C TYR A 1116 -57.56 4.90 -60.71
N ILE A 1117 -58.67 4.26 -60.34
CA ILE A 1117 -59.03 3.97 -58.95
C ILE A 1117 -57.94 3.07 -58.36
N THR A 1118 -57.32 3.50 -57.26
CA THR A 1118 -56.22 2.79 -56.61
C THR A 1118 -56.66 1.43 -56.07
N THR A 1119 -56.22 0.35 -56.71
CA THR A 1119 -56.12 -0.98 -56.12
C THR A 1119 -54.83 -1.12 -55.31
N LEU A 1120 -54.99 -1.43 -54.03
CA LEU A 1120 -53.90 -1.77 -53.10
C LEU A 1120 -53.62 -3.29 -53.14
N PRO A 1121 -52.34 -3.74 -53.15
CA PRO A 1121 -51.97 -5.10 -52.77
C PRO A 1121 -52.42 -5.47 -51.36
#